data_AF-A0A667XS41-F1
#
_entry.id   AF-A0A667XS41-F1
#
_cell.length_a   1.000
_cell.length_b   1.000
_cell.length_c   1.000
_cell.angle_alpha   90.00
_cell.angle_beta   90.00
_cell.angle_gamma   90.00
#
_symmetry.space_group_name_H-M   'P 1'
#
loop_
_entity.id
_entity.type
_entity.pdbx_description
1 polymer ?
#
loop_
_entity_poly.entity_id
_entity_poly.type
_entity_poly.pdbx_seq_one_letter_code
_entity_poly.pdbx_strand_id
1 'polypeptide(L)'
;MHWARRIEQEIDRVFQHITGAQQLKGIYNEKRRQFSLVKNQPREIVEKVASDIEKLLAKKRKALDRLASEAERLQREHLWQDGIKMENPSHIKLEFVYDPNFKNNVNYSYTAVQIPTDIYKGAPVILNELNWTQALEKVFMENSREDPSLLWQAFGSATGVTRYYPATPWRAPDKIDLYDVRRRPWYIQGASSPKDMVILVDVSGSVSGLTLKLIKASVMEMLDTLSDDDYVNVARFNEKAEAVVPCFKHLVQANVRNKKIFKDAVQQMQAKGTTDYKSGFHFAFNQLLNKTNVPRANCNKIIMLFTDGGEDRAQDIFVQYNWPNKTVRVFTFSVGQHNYDVTPLQWIACTNKGYYFEIRSICAIRINTQEYLDVLGRPMVLAGSVAKQVQWTNVYQDALGLGMVVTGTLPVFNLTMDGNSQNQLILGVMGVDVHLDEIKRLTPRYTLGANGYIFAIDPNGYLLLHPNLQPKPDDVPEPVTLDFLDAEVEDSNKEEIRRQMIDGRPGEMQIKTLIKSVDEQYIDEAYRGYTWTPINGTDYSLGLVLPPYNEYYIQADLSDVMLQLQYLQSLLPSSFESSGHVFLAPREYCKRLHLSDNNTQFLENFLSLMVDITPESEDCDQGLIHNLILDSGIIAQLASRVWKNKDLNSYGFLAVFASTDGGVTRVFPNLAAESWDEDPEPFNSNYYRRSLDNKGYMFRAPPRVFDDSVGVENGTVGILVSSSVEVNLGGKLLKPAVVGVKLDLEAWVDKFKILASNVSDSRQGSHKCGPSRSCEMDCEVNTDDLLCYLIDDGGFLVMSNQRDHWKKVGLFFGDVDPYLMHALFNNSIYSRRQSFQYQSACEPVSSSHTGAASRSFFVVSDEGRDSFNSIQLLYGLAYNSWLYTGDTLVEGFETKASSCVTIQSQFFFTNTTNSYNVLQDCGNCSRLFHAKRIENTNLLFVVAETLPCSSCEIERLTQVRTEFQEENPCEVLSNARYRKGPATCFDYSENTSECGRGHSLQSSIGILLFFELILALFHL
;
A
#
# COMPACT_ATOMS: atom_id res chain seq x y z
N MET A 1 -37.64 27.10 7.01
CA MET A 1 -37.39 27.09 8.48
C MET A 1 -38.41 26.27 9.25
N HIS A 2 -39.70 26.62 9.21
CA HIS A 2 -40.75 25.89 9.93
C HIS A 2 -40.82 24.39 9.56
N TRP A 3 -40.78 24.05 8.26
CA TRP A 3 -40.78 22.66 7.80
C TRP A 3 -39.56 21.87 8.29
N ALA A 4 -38.36 22.45 8.26
CA ALA A 4 -37.15 21.80 8.77
C ALA A 4 -37.28 21.42 10.25
N ARG A 5 -37.88 22.29 11.07
CA ARG A 5 -38.14 22.01 12.49
C ARG A 5 -39.19 20.91 12.70
N ARG A 6 -40.21 20.84 11.84
CA ARG A 6 -41.20 19.75 11.89
C ARG A 6 -40.56 18.40 11.54
N ILE A 7 -39.68 18.38 10.55
CA ILE A 7 -38.92 17.19 10.15
C ILE A 7 -37.99 16.75 11.29
N GLU A 8 -37.24 17.67 11.88
CA GLU A 8 -36.39 17.44 13.06
C GLU A 8 -37.18 16.80 14.21
N GLN A 9 -38.32 17.38 14.60
CA GLN A 9 -39.14 16.89 15.69
C GLN A 9 -39.71 15.49 15.43
N GLU A 10 -40.09 15.19 14.18
CA GLU A 10 -40.60 13.88 13.82
C GLU A 10 -39.49 12.83 13.83
N ILE A 11 -38.29 13.16 13.33
CA ILE A 11 -37.10 12.29 13.41
C ILE A 11 -36.79 12.02 14.89
N ASP A 12 -36.61 13.06 15.72
CA ASP A 12 -36.29 12.86 17.14
C ASP A 12 -37.35 12.00 17.85
N ARG A 13 -38.64 12.28 17.61
CA ARG A 13 -39.74 11.54 18.25
C ARG A 13 -39.77 10.07 17.86
N VAL A 14 -39.75 9.78 16.56
CA VAL A 14 -39.95 8.41 16.07
C VAL A 14 -38.72 7.55 16.37
N PHE A 15 -37.51 8.07 16.16
CA PHE A 15 -36.30 7.29 16.33
C PHE A 15 -36.01 7.01 17.81
N GLN A 16 -36.22 7.98 18.72
CA GLN A 16 -36.11 7.70 20.16
C GLN A 16 -37.10 6.63 20.62
N HIS A 17 -38.31 6.62 20.05
CA HIS A 17 -39.37 5.69 20.45
C HIS A 17 -39.13 4.25 19.97
N ILE A 18 -38.58 4.07 18.76
CA ILE A 18 -38.42 2.75 18.13
C ILE A 18 -37.07 2.11 18.44
N THR A 19 -35.97 2.86 18.38
CA THR A 19 -34.62 2.29 18.62
C THR A 19 -34.46 1.80 20.07
N GLY A 20 -35.09 2.50 21.02
CA GLY A 20 -34.95 2.20 22.45
C GLY A 20 -33.63 2.68 23.06
N ALA A 21 -32.98 3.69 22.46
CA ALA A 21 -31.69 4.22 22.91
C ALA A 21 -31.70 4.62 24.40
N GLN A 22 -32.76 5.24 24.89
CA GLN A 22 -32.88 5.63 26.30
C GLN A 22 -33.04 4.41 27.23
N GLN A 23 -33.79 3.40 26.80
CA GLN A 23 -33.97 2.15 27.53
C GLN A 23 -32.67 1.38 27.63
N LEU A 24 -31.87 1.36 26.56
CA LEU A 24 -30.55 0.74 26.57
C LEU A 24 -29.61 1.44 27.57
N LYS A 25 -29.62 2.78 27.64
CA LYS A 25 -28.92 3.53 28.71
C LYS A 25 -29.37 3.11 30.10
N GLY A 26 -30.66 2.87 30.29
CA GLY A 26 -31.23 2.33 31.54
C GLY A 26 -30.69 0.94 31.87
N ILE A 27 -30.63 0.03 30.88
CA ILE A 27 -30.14 -1.35 31.06
C ILE A 27 -28.65 -1.36 31.45
N TYR A 28 -27.80 -0.55 30.82
CA TYR A 28 -26.39 -0.44 31.23
C TYR A 28 -26.24 0.04 32.68
N ASN A 29 -27.12 0.93 33.15
CA ASN A 29 -27.14 1.35 34.55
C ASN A 29 -27.64 0.23 35.49
N GLU A 30 -28.68 -0.52 35.12
CA GLU A 30 -29.18 -1.69 35.87
C GLU A 30 -28.09 -2.76 36.03
N LYS A 31 -27.30 -2.99 34.98
CA LYS A 31 -26.27 -4.04 34.91
C LYS A 31 -24.89 -3.62 35.41
N ARG A 32 -24.76 -2.44 36.03
CA ARG A 32 -23.48 -1.87 36.48
C ARG A 32 -22.63 -2.79 37.35
N ARG A 33 -23.24 -3.72 38.10
CA ARG A 33 -22.52 -4.68 38.96
C ARG A 33 -21.83 -5.83 38.20
N GLN A 34 -22.13 -6.02 36.92
CA GLN A 34 -21.64 -7.12 36.08
C GLN A 34 -20.41 -6.75 35.25
N PHE A 35 -19.92 -5.52 35.37
CA PHE A 35 -18.73 -5.06 34.65
C PHE A 35 -17.98 -4.00 35.44
N SER A 36 -16.70 -3.85 35.15
CA SER A 36 -15.84 -2.79 35.66
C SER A 36 -15.46 -1.81 34.54
N LEU A 37 -15.05 -0.60 34.94
CA LEU A 37 -14.59 0.43 34.01
C LEU A 37 -13.09 0.57 34.15
N VAL A 38 -12.37 0.12 33.13
CA VAL A 38 -10.91 0.20 33.08
C VAL A 38 -10.52 1.45 32.30
N LYS A 39 -9.50 2.16 32.78
CA LYS A 39 -8.98 3.35 32.11
C LYS A 39 -7.91 2.93 31.10
N ASN A 40 -8.07 3.35 29.85
CA ASN A 40 -7.01 3.32 28.87
C ASN A 40 -6.00 4.41 29.24
N GLN A 41 -4.78 4.01 29.58
CA GLN A 41 -3.66 4.92 29.77
C GLN A 41 -2.82 4.93 28.50
N PRO A 42 -2.98 5.92 27.59
CA PRO A 42 -2.38 5.86 26.25
C PRO A 42 -0.87 5.63 26.30
N ARG A 43 -0.17 6.32 27.21
CA ARG A 43 1.27 6.21 27.41
C ARG A 43 1.71 4.81 27.85
N GLU A 44 1.06 4.22 28.85
CA GLU A 44 1.40 2.87 29.32
C GLU A 44 1.14 1.81 28.24
N ILE A 45 0.06 1.97 27.46
CA ILE A 45 -0.28 1.06 26.36
C ILE A 45 0.81 1.13 25.28
N VAL A 46 1.19 2.34 24.85
CA VAL A 46 2.20 2.54 23.81
C VAL A 46 3.57 2.03 24.26
N GLU A 47 3.99 2.32 25.50
CA GLU A 47 5.25 1.85 26.06
C GLU A 47 5.28 0.32 26.20
N LYS A 48 4.17 -0.31 26.60
CA LYS A 48 4.04 -1.77 26.67
C LYS A 48 4.15 -2.42 25.29
N VAL A 49 3.37 -1.93 24.31
CA VAL A 49 3.36 -2.48 22.95
C VAL A 49 4.73 -2.28 22.29
N ALA A 50 5.37 -1.12 22.49
CA ALA A 50 6.74 -0.88 22.01
C ALA A 50 7.73 -1.88 22.61
N SER A 51 7.64 -2.18 23.92
CA SER A 51 8.49 -3.17 24.58
C SER A 51 8.24 -4.60 24.07
N ASP A 52 7.00 -4.96 23.77
CA ASP A 52 6.67 -6.30 23.28
C ASP A 52 7.15 -6.49 21.82
N ILE A 53 7.05 -5.45 20.98
CA ILE A 53 7.63 -5.44 19.64
C ILE A 53 9.17 -5.48 19.71
N GLU A 54 9.80 -4.71 20.61
CA GLU A 54 11.24 -4.76 20.85
C GLU A 54 11.70 -6.20 21.17
N LYS A 55 11.02 -6.88 22.10
CA LYS A 55 11.34 -8.28 22.46
C LYS A 55 11.17 -9.22 21.27
N LEU A 56 10.12 -9.05 20.47
CA LEU A 56 9.90 -9.83 19.26
C LEU A 56 11.07 -9.67 18.29
N LEU A 57 11.40 -8.44 17.93
CA LEU A 57 12.47 -8.12 16.98
C LEU A 57 13.85 -8.52 17.52
N ALA A 58 14.07 -8.41 18.84
CA ALA A 58 15.31 -8.87 19.49
C ALA A 58 15.51 -10.39 19.40
N LYS A 59 14.44 -11.20 19.50
CA LYS A 59 14.52 -12.65 19.28
C LYS A 59 14.93 -12.99 17.85
N LYS A 60 14.32 -12.32 16.86
CA LYS A 60 14.65 -12.51 15.43
C LYS A 60 16.08 -12.06 15.13
N ARG A 61 16.52 -10.94 15.72
CA ARG A 61 17.91 -10.47 15.65
C ARG A 61 18.91 -11.51 16.17
N LYS A 62 18.63 -12.13 17.33
CA LYS A 62 19.50 -13.18 17.88
C LYS A 62 19.64 -14.38 16.92
N ALA A 63 18.54 -14.77 16.26
CA ALA A 63 18.56 -15.84 15.27
C ALA A 63 19.42 -15.48 14.04
N LEU A 64 19.31 -14.24 13.54
CA LEU A 64 20.15 -13.71 12.46
C LEU A 64 21.63 -13.66 12.81
N ASP A 65 21.98 -13.17 14.00
CA ASP A 65 23.37 -13.09 14.47
C ASP A 65 24.03 -14.48 14.52
N ARG A 66 23.28 -15.51 14.97
CA ARG A 66 23.74 -16.90 14.97
C ARG A 66 23.92 -17.44 13.55
N LEU A 67 22.96 -17.21 12.65
CA LEU A 67 23.04 -17.66 11.25
C LEU A 67 24.24 -17.06 10.52
N ALA A 68 24.44 -15.75 10.63
CA ALA A 68 25.54 -15.07 9.98
C ALA A 68 26.90 -15.56 10.52
N SER A 69 27.02 -15.70 11.85
CA SER A 69 28.27 -16.17 12.48
C SER A 69 28.63 -17.60 12.06
N GLU A 70 27.65 -18.50 12.00
CA GLU A 70 27.87 -19.88 11.54
C GLU A 70 28.16 -19.94 10.04
N ALA A 71 27.50 -19.14 9.21
CA ALA A 71 27.78 -19.09 7.77
C ALA A 71 29.23 -18.69 7.47
N GLU A 72 29.75 -17.67 8.16
CA GLU A 72 31.15 -17.25 8.01
C GLU A 72 32.13 -18.33 8.46
N ARG A 73 31.81 -19.05 9.55
CA ARG A 73 32.64 -20.14 10.05
C ARG A 73 32.66 -21.31 9.06
N LEU A 74 31.50 -21.72 8.58
CA LEU A 74 31.33 -22.84 7.63
C LEU A 74 32.04 -22.57 6.31
N GLN A 75 31.92 -21.37 5.75
CA GLN A 75 32.60 -21.04 4.50
C GLN A 75 34.11 -20.94 4.66
N ARG A 76 34.61 -20.48 5.81
CA ARG A 76 36.05 -20.46 6.11
C ARG A 76 36.64 -21.88 6.16
N GLU A 77 35.87 -22.85 6.63
CA GLU A 77 36.27 -24.26 6.72
C GLU A 77 36.11 -25.02 5.39
N HIS A 78 35.36 -24.46 4.42
CA HIS A 78 35.10 -25.09 3.14
C HIS A 78 36.32 -25.13 2.23
N LEU A 79 36.52 -26.26 1.55
CA LEU A 79 37.58 -26.46 0.57
C LEU A 79 36.99 -26.43 -0.84
N TRP A 80 37.46 -25.51 -1.67
CA TRP A 80 37.03 -25.38 -3.05
C TRP A 80 37.36 -26.63 -3.87
N GLN A 81 36.38 -27.10 -4.65
CA GLN A 81 36.53 -28.27 -5.53
C GLN A 81 36.08 -27.94 -6.96
N ASP A 82 37.01 -27.91 -7.91
CA ASP A 82 36.72 -27.63 -9.33
C ASP A 82 36.01 -28.78 -10.06
N GLY A 83 36.16 -30.01 -9.56
CA GLY A 83 35.68 -31.24 -10.21
C GLY A 83 34.34 -31.79 -9.71
N ILE A 84 33.58 -31.04 -8.92
CA ILE A 84 32.27 -31.49 -8.41
C ILE A 84 31.34 -31.74 -9.62
N LYS A 85 30.84 -32.96 -9.73
CA LYS A 85 29.75 -33.29 -10.64
C LYS A 85 28.48 -33.39 -9.83
N MET A 86 27.36 -32.90 -10.37
CA MET A 86 26.05 -33.22 -9.81
C MET A 86 25.92 -34.74 -9.76
N GLU A 87 25.81 -35.31 -8.56
CA GLU A 87 25.28 -36.66 -8.43
C GLU A 87 23.86 -36.68 -9.03
N ASN A 88 23.45 -37.81 -9.62
CA ASN A 88 22.10 -37.97 -10.17
C ASN A 88 21.09 -37.44 -9.14
N PRO A 89 20.22 -36.48 -9.50
CA PRO A 89 19.23 -35.97 -8.56
C PRO A 89 18.30 -37.13 -8.23
N SER A 90 18.56 -37.79 -7.11
CA SER A 90 17.53 -38.57 -6.45
C SER A 90 16.44 -37.55 -6.16
N HIS A 91 15.35 -37.62 -6.92
CA HIS A 91 14.18 -36.80 -6.65
C HIS A 91 13.67 -37.24 -5.27
N ILE A 92 14.15 -36.57 -4.22
CA ILE A 92 13.68 -36.78 -2.86
C ILE A 92 12.20 -36.40 -2.89
N LYS A 93 11.34 -37.42 -2.86
CA LYS A 93 9.90 -37.20 -2.76
C LYS A 93 9.62 -36.79 -1.32
N LEU A 94 9.54 -35.49 -1.09
CA LEU A 94 9.23 -34.91 0.20
C LEU A 94 7.72 -34.95 0.42
N GLU A 95 7.30 -35.29 1.64
CA GLU A 95 5.94 -35.07 2.11
C GLU A 95 5.87 -33.66 2.69
N PHE A 96 4.89 -32.88 2.22
CA PHE A 96 4.65 -31.51 2.71
C PHE A 96 3.36 -31.49 3.51
N VAL A 97 3.37 -30.79 4.64
CA VAL A 97 2.23 -30.61 5.52
C VAL A 97 1.81 -29.15 5.50
N TYR A 98 0.52 -28.89 5.37
CA TYR A 98 0.00 -27.53 5.43
C TYR A 98 0.22 -26.92 6.81
N ASP A 99 0.89 -25.78 6.86
CA ASP A 99 1.12 -25.03 8.10
C ASP A 99 0.40 -23.67 8.05
N PRO A 100 -0.53 -23.38 8.98
CA PRO A 100 -1.26 -22.11 9.01
C PRO A 100 -0.38 -20.87 9.18
N ASN A 101 0.78 -20.97 9.86
CA ASN A 101 1.68 -19.84 10.05
C ASN A 101 2.35 -19.42 8.75
N PHE A 102 2.65 -20.40 7.88
CA PHE A 102 3.27 -20.18 6.57
C PHE A 102 2.24 -20.02 5.45
N LYS A 103 0.95 -20.33 5.71
CA LYS A 103 -0.15 -20.39 4.72
C LYS A 103 0.18 -21.28 3.52
N ASN A 104 1.08 -22.24 3.69
CA ASN A 104 1.63 -23.07 2.61
C ASN A 104 1.99 -24.47 3.12
N ASN A 105 2.24 -25.38 2.19
CA ASN A 105 2.68 -26.75 2.47
C ASN A 105 4.19 -26.78 2.69
N VAL A 106 4.62 -27.05 3.91
CA VAL A 106 6.02 -26.98 4.33
C VAL A 106 6.56 -28.34 4.78
N ASN A 107 7.89 -28.47 4.75
CA ASN A 107 8.64 -29.61 5.26
C ASN A 107 9.76 -29.10 6.18
N TYR A 108 9.68 -29.50 7.46
CA TYR A 108 10.62 -29.06 8.50
C TYR A 108 11.93 -29.87 8.56
N SER A 109 12.06 -30.94 7.76
CA SER A 109 13.24 -31.82 7.77
C SER A 109 14.35 -31.34 6.84
N TYR A 110 14.02 -30.53 5.83
CA TYR A 110 14.96 -30.08 4.80
C TYR A 110 14.82 -28.59 4.51
N THR A 111 15.87 -28.04 3.90
CA THR A 111 15.90 -26.71 3.28
C THR A 111 15.54 -26.78 1.80
N ALA A 112 14.92 -25.73 1.28
CA ALA A 112 14.71 -25.56 -0.15
C ALA A 112 15.75 -24.59 -0.73
N VAL A 113 16.05 -24.77 -2.01
CA VAL A 113 16.99 -23.92 -2.74
C VAL A 113 16.31 -23.38 -3.98
N GLN A 114 16.32 -22.06 -4.14
CA GLN A 114 15.92 -21.37 -5.36
C GLN A 114 17.18 -20.91 -6.11
N ILE A 115 17.23 -21.22 -7.40
CA ILE A 115 18.28 -20.78 -8.32
C ILE A 115 17.56 -20.02 -9.44
N PRO A 116 17.96 -18.76 -9.73
CA PRO A 116 17.43 -18.00 -10.84
C PRO A 116 17.52 -18.76 -12.17
N THR A 117 16.49 -18.62 -13.02
CA THR A 117 16.35 -19.37 -14.28
C THR A 117 17.50 -19.17 -15.27
N ASP A 118 18.18 -18.02 -15.20
CA ASP A 118 19.32 -17.63 -16.03
C ASP A 118 20.67 -18.18 -15.55
N ILE A 119 20.73 -18.79 -14.36
CA ILE A 119 21.94 -19.35 -13.77
C ILE A 119 22.01 -20.86 -13.99
N TYR A 120 23.12 -21.34 -14.56
CA TYR A 120 23.33 -22.76 -14.78
C TYR A 120 23.67 -23.51 -13.47
N LYS A 121 22.72 -24.33 -13.00
CA LYS A 121 22.84 -25.15 -11.78
C LYS A 121 24.08 -26.07 -11.70
N GLY A 122 24.64 -26.47 -12.85
CA GLY A 122 25.80 -27.36 -12.91
C GLY A 122 27.15 -26.63 -12.90
N ALA A 123 27.17 -25.30 -12.79
CA ALA A 123 28.41 -24.54 -12.75
C ALA A 123 29.20 -24.86 -11.46
N PRO A 124 30.53 -25.05 -11.51
CA PRO A 124 31.34 -25.36 -10.32
C PRO A 124 31.18 -24.35 -9.19
N VAL A 125 30.99 -23.07 -9.52
CA VAL A 125 30.72 -21.99 -8.54
C VAL A 125 29.44 -22.27 -7.76
N ILE A 126 28.36 -22.61 -8.48
CA ILE A 126 27.06 -22.89 -7.88
C ILE A 126 27.11 -24.20 -7.08
N LEU A 127 27.79 -25.23 -7.59
CA LEU A 127 27.91 -26.52 -6.89
C LEU A 127 28.70 -26.39 -5.58
N ASN A 128 29.76 -25.57 -5.56
CA ASN A 128 30.48 -25.27 -4.32
C ASN A 128 29.59 -24.50 -3.34
N GLU A 129 28.83 -23.51 -3.81
CA GLU A 129 27.85 -22.79 -2.99
C GLU A 129 26.82 -23.74 -2.37
N LEU A 130 26.27 -24.66 -3.15
CA LEU A 130 25.32 -25.66 -2.66
C LEU A 130 25.91 -26.60 -1.62
N ASN A 131 27.21 -26.91 -1.73
CA ASN A 131 27.89 -27.83 -0.83
C ASN A 131 28.08 -27.20 0.57
N TRP A 132 28.68 -26.02 0.66
CA TRP A 132 28.93 -25.40 1.97
C TRP A 132 27.64 -24.89 2.63
N THR A 133 26.70 -24.34 1.84
CA THR A 133 25.42 -23.86 2.38
C THR A 133 24.52 -24.98 2.88
N GLN A 134 24.77 -26.25 2.53
CA GLN A 134 24.04 -27.39 3.08
C GLN A 134 24.21 -27.50 4.60
N ALA A 135 25.37 -27.12 5.14
CA ALA A 135 25.61 -27.18 6.58
C ALA A 135 24.74 -26.18 7.38
N LEU A 136 24.19 -25.15 6.74
CA LEU A 136 23.27 -24.19 7.37
C LEU A 136 21.92 -24.81 7.76
N GLU A 137 21.53 -25.91 7.12
CA GLU A 137 20.27 -26.63 7.39
C GLU A 137 20.12 -27.00 8.88
N LYS A 138 21.21 -27.43 9.53
CA LYS A 138 21.22 -27.73 10.96
C LYS A 138 20.94 -26.49 11.81
N VAL A 139 21.51 -25.35 11.44
CA VAL A 139 21.35 -24.08 12.16
C VAL A 139 19.92 -23.53 11.99
N PHE A 140 19.36 -23.61 10.78
CA PHE A 140 17.96 -23.24 10.52
C PHE A 140 16.98 -24.04 11.38
N MET A 141 17.20 -25.36 11.47
CA MET A 141 16.40 -26.24 12.33
C MET A 141 16.56 -25.92 13.81
N GLU A 142 17.78 -25.65 14.29
CA GLU A 142 18.03 -25.28 15.68
C GLU A 142 17.33 -23.98 16.07
N ASN A 143 17.36 -22.98 15.18
CA ASN A 143 16.66 -21.71 15.38
C ASN A 143 15.14 -21.92 15.46
N SER A 144 14.56 -22.69 14.54
CA SER A 144 13.12 -22.97 14.52
C SER A 144 12.66 -23.78 15.75
N ARG A 145 13.54 -24.64 16.30
CA ARG A 145 13.28 -25.34 17.57
C ARG A 145 13.38 -24.41 18.80
N GLU A 146 14.26 -23.41 18.77
CA GLU A 146 14.41 -22.43 19.85
C GLU A 146 13.27 -21.41 19.84
N ASP A 147 12.84 -20.96 18.65
CA ASP A 147 11.71 -20.05 18.45
C ASP A 147 10.75 -20.59 17.37
N PRO A 148 9.66 -21.27 17.78
CA PRO A 148 8.62 -21.76 16.86
C PRO A 148 7.84 -20.66 16.13
N SER A 149 7.96 -19.39 16.54
CA SER A 149 7.36 -18.25 15.83
C SER A 149 8.20 -17.75 14.66
N LEU A 150 9.40 -18.31 14.43
CA LEU A 150 10.21 -17.95 13.26
C LEU A 150 9.52 -18.37 11.96
N LEU A 151 9.38 -17.40 11.07
CA LEU A 151 8.90 -17.61 9.71
C LEU A 151 10.09 -17.95 8.80
N TRP A 152 10.06 -17.55 7.54
CA TRP A 152 11.11 -17.86 6.59
C TRP A 152 12.46 -17.35 7.09
N GLN A 153 13.41 -18.28 7.16
CA GLN A 153 14.83 -17.98 7.32
C GLN A 153 15.47 -18.21 5.96
N ALA A 154 16.19 -17.22 5.43
CA ALA A 154 16.79 -17.28 4.11
C ALA A 154 18.25 -16.81 4.10
N PHE A 155 19.07 -17.49 3.33
CA PHE A 155 20.40 -17.04 2.93
C PHE A 155 20.38 -16.75 1.43
N GLY A 156 20.56 -15.48 1.05
CA GLY A 156 20.78 -15.08 -0.34
C GLY A 156 22.29 -14.99 -0.58
N SER A 157 22.83 -15.84 -1.44
CA SER A 157 24.24 -15.81 -1.83
C SER A 157 24.51 -14.70 -2.86
N ALA A 158 25.72 -14.14 -2.85
CA ALA A 158 26.20 -13.21 -3.88
C ALA A 158 26.21 -13.84 -5.29
N THR A 159 26.21 -15.17 -5.36
CA THR A 159 26.09 -15.93 -6.62
C THR A 159 24.66 -15.98 -7.17
N GLY A 160 23.66 -15.52 -6.42
CA GLY A 160 22.23 -15.55 -6.79
C GLY A 160 21.47 -16.76 -6.24
N VAL A 161 22.15 -17.76 -5.65
CA VAL A 161 21.51 -18.91 -5.01
C VAL A 161 20.83 -18.48 -3.71
N THR A 162 19.58 -18.89 -3.52
CA THR A 162 18.83 -18.63 -2.28
C THR A 162 18.51 -19.94 -1.59
N ARG A 163 18.87 -20.08 -0.32
CA ARG A 163 18.48 -21.24 0.50
C ARG A 163 17.57 -20.78 1.62
N TYR A 164 16.40 -21.40 1.76
CA TYR A 164 15.41 -21.02 2.75
C TYR A 164 14.82 -22.21 3.50
N TYR A 165 14.33 -21.94 4.71
CA TYR A 165 13.76 -22.92 5.64
C TYR A 165 12.45 -22.42 6.25
N PRO A 166 11.43 -23.28 6.45
CA PRO A 166 11.35 -24.69 6.04
C PRO A 166 11.28 -24.89 4.51
N ALA A 167 11.42 -26.11 4.02
CA ALA A 167 11.29 -26.38 2.58
C ALA A 167 9.83 -26.28 2.15
N THR A 168 9.55 -25.50 1.10
CA THR A 168 8.24 -25.44 0.42
C THR A 168 8.47 -25.51 -1.09
N PRO A 169 7.55 -26.12 -1.87
CA PRO A 169 7.57 -25.97 -3.31
C PRO A 169 7.53 -24.48 -3.69
N TRP A 170 8.39 -24.10 -4.64
CA TRP A 170 8.44 -22.73 -5.14
C TRP A 170 7.14 -22.41 -5.89
N ARG A 171 6.52 -21.27 -5.55
CA ARG A 171 5.34 -20.75 -6.26
C ARG A 171 5.79 -20.13 -7.59
N ALA A 172 6.19 -20.97 -8.53
CA ALA A 172 6.50 -20.52 -9.88
C ALA A 172 5.21 -19.97 -10.53
N PRO A 173 5.22 -18.74 -11.08
CA PRO A 173 4.10 -18.27 -11.89
C PRO A 173 3.92 -19.19 -13.12
N ASP A 174 2.75 -19.14 -13.76
CA ASP A 174 2.51 -19.84 -15.04
C ASP A 174 3.45 -19.35 -16.17
N LYS A 175 4.14 -18.22 -15.94
CA LYS A 175 5.16 -17.61 -16.81
C LYS A 175 6.57 -17.86 -16.28
N ILE A 176 7.59 -17.50 -17.05
CA ILE A 176 9.00 -17.63 -16.66
C ILE A 176 9.26 -16.86 -15.36
N ASP A 177 9.80 -17.55 -14.36
CA ASP A 177 10.22 -16.93 -13.10
C ASP A 177 11.49 -16.08 -13.30
N LEU A 178 11.37 -14.78 -13.03
CA LEU A 178 12.47 -13.81 -13.08
C LEU A 178 13.01 -13.47 -11.68
N TYR A 179 12.63 -14.22 -10.63
CA TYR A 179 13.11 -14.04 -9.28
C TYR A 179 14.65 -14.12 -9.22
N ASP A 180 15.25 -13.07 -8.66
CA ASP A 180 16.66 -13.03 -8.27
C ASP A 180 16.75 -12.36 -6.90
N VAL A 181 17.41 -13.02 -5.95
CA VAL A 181 17.53 -12.55 -4.57
C VAL A 181 18.30 -11.25 -4.47
N ARG A 182 19.29 -11.04 -5.35
CA ARG A 182 20.17 -9.87 -5.32
C ARG A 182 19.44 -8.57 -5.68
N ARG A 183 18.27 -8.70 -6.31
CA ARG A 183 17.37 -7.58 -6.65
C ARG A 183 16.36 -7.27 -5.56
N ARG A 184 16.25 -8.12 -4.54
CA ARG A 184 15.25 -7.93 -3.50
C ARG A 184 15.68 -6.80 -2.57
N PRO A 185 14.75 -5.92 -2.16
CA PRO A 185 15.06 -4.80 -1.28
C PRO A 185 15.85 -5.22 -0.04
N TRP A 186 15.50 -6.36 0.56
CA TRP A 186 16.17 -6.91 1.72
C TRP A 186 17.65 -7.26 1.47
N TYR A 187 17.97 -7.81 0.29
CA TYR A 187 19.35 -8.09 -0.06
C TYR A 187 20.14 -6.80 -0.31
N ILE A 188 19.58 -5.85 -1.07
CA ILE A 188 20.25 -4.60 -1.44
C ILE A 188 20.61 -3.77 -0.20
N GLN A 189 19.67 -3.66 0.74
CA GLN A 189 19.84 -2.92 1.99
C GLN A 189 20.91 -3.58 2.88
N GLY A 190 20.93 -4.90 2.96
CA GLY A 190 21.97 -5.63 3.71
C GLY A 190 23.35 -5.65 3.03
N ALA A 191 23.41 -5.51 1.70
CA ALA A 191 24.65 -5.63 0.93
C ALA A 191 25.46 -4.32 0.83
N SER A 192 24.82 -3.15 0.95
CA SER A 192 25.49 -1.86 0.75
C SER A 192 24.92 -0.74 1.62
N SER A 193 25.76 0.24 1.96
CA SER A 193 25.32 1.48 2.61
C SER A 193 24.65 2.44 1.61
N PRO A 194 23.77 3.36 2.07
CA PRO A 194 23.07 4.33 1.21
C PRO A 194 24.01 5.09 0.26
N LYS A 195 23.49 5.50 -0.91
CA LYS A 195 24.33 6.13 -1.95
C LYS A 195 23.69 7.36 -2.60
N ASP A 196 24.57 8.34 -2.88
CA ASP A 196 24.33 9.51 -3.72
C ASP A 196 24.88 9.20 -5.14
N MET A 197 23.99 8.92 -6.08
CA MET A 197 24.29 8.43 -7.42
C MET A 197 24.00 9.47 -8.51
N VAL A 198 24.95 9.67 -9.43
CA VAL A 198 24.70 10.36 -10.69
C VAL A 198 24.88 9.40 -11.85
N ILE A 199 23.82 9.20 -12.63
CA ILE A 199 23.86 8.39 -13.86
C ILE A 199 24.10 9.33 -15.05
N LEU A 200 25.23 9.15 -15.72
CA LEU A 200 25.60 9.84 -16.95
C LEU A 200 25.31 8.96 -18.15
N VAL A 201 24.47 9.45 -19.06
CA VAL A 201 24.08 8.75 -20.28
C VAL A 201 24.64 9.48 -21.49
N ASP A 202 25.48 8.80 -22.26
CA ASP A 202 25.93 9.28 -23.56
C ASP A 202 24.77 9.26 -24.55
N VAL A 203 24.45 10.42 -25.14
CA VAL A 203 23.44 10.58 -26.19
C VAL A 203 24.04 11.16 -27.46
N SER A 204 25.33 10.94 -27.70
CA SER A 204 26.00 11.27 -28.96
C SER A 204 25.45 10.47 -30.15
N GLY A 205 25.82 10.85 -31.36
CA GLY A 205 25.39 10.15 -32.58
C GLY A 205 25.85 8.69 -32.67
N SER A 206 26.96 8.31 -32.02
CA SER A 206 27.54 6.95 -32.09
C SER A 206 26.65 5.90 -31.44
N VAL A 207 25.99 6.24 -30.33
CA VAL A 207 25.12 5.32 -29.59
C VAL A 207 23.76 5.11 -30.27
N SER A 208 23.47 5.78 -31.39
CA SER A 208 22.17 5.68 -32.06
C SER A 208 21.83 4.23 -32.49
N GLY A 209 20.56 3.84 -32.37
CA GLY A 209 20.09 2.49 -32.71
C GLY A 209 20.05 1.53 -31.51
N LEU A 210 20.64 0.33 -31.68
CA LEU A 210 20.57 -0.75 -30.68
C LEU A 210 21.25 -0.37 -29.35
N THR A 211 22.39 0.33 -29.43
CA THR A 211 23.17 0.71 -28.25
C THR A 211 22.38 1.64 -27.32
N LEU A 212 21.75 2.71 -27.84
CA LEU A 212 20.88 3.58 -27.06
C LEU A 212 19.70 2.80 -26.46
N LYS A 213 19.12 1.83 -27.18
CA LYS A 213 18.05 0.97 -26.65
C LYS A 213 18.53 0.14 -25.45
N LEU A 214 19.73 -0.43 -25.54
CA LEU A 214 20.36 -1.18 -24.44
C LEU A 214 20.73 -0.26 -23.26
N ILE A 215 21.23 0.95 -23.53
CA ILE A 215 21.54 1.93 -22.49
C ILE A 215 20.28 2.33 -21.74
N LYS A 216 19.19 2.66 -22.44
CA LYS A 216 17.89 2.97 -21.82
C LYS A 216 17.42 1.83 -20.91
N ALA A 217 17.45 0.60 -21.42
CA ALA A 217 17.10 -0.57 -20.63
C ALA A 217 18.01 -0.74 -19.40
N SER A 218 19.32 -0.53 -19.56
CA SER A 218 20.29 -0.66 -18.46
C SER A 218 20.09 0.40 -17.37
N VAL A 219 19.78 1.64 -17.75
CA VAL A 219 19.48 2.72 -16.80
C VAL A 219 18.18 2.44 -16.05
N MET A 220 17.14 1.95 -16.72
CA MET A 220 15.89 1.55 -16.07
C MET A 220 16.11 0.42 -15.06
N GLU A 221 16.86 -0.62 -15.42
CA GLU A 221 17.22 -1.73 -14.51
C GLU A 221 18.13 -1.27 -13.37
N MET A 222 19.01 -0.28 -13.60
CA MET A 222 19.86 0.30 -12.56
C MET A 222 19.04 1.08 -11.52
N LEU A 223 18.03 1.84 -11.97
CA LEU A 223 17.11 2.55 -11.06
C LEU A 223 16.37 1.57 -10.15
N ASP A 224 16.07 0.35 -10.61
CA ASP A 224 15.43 -0.69 -9.80
C ASP A 224 16.31 -1.24 -8.68
N THR A 225 17.63 -1.04 -8.75
CA THR A 225 18.56 -1.40 -7.66
C THR A 225 18.63 -0.35 -6.55
N LEU A 226 17.95 0.79 -6.71
CA LEU A 226 17.96 1.88 -5.73
C LEU A 226 16.82 1.74 -4.72
N SER A 227 17.17 1.95 -3.46
CA SER A 227 16.30 1.99 -2.30
C SER A 227 15.85 3.42 -1.97
N ASP A 228 14.88 3.57 -1.08
CA ASP A 228 14.36 4.88 -0.68
C ASP A 228 15.37 5.74 0.11
N ASP A 229 16.40 5.13 0.71
CA ASP A 229 17.51 5.85 1.37
C ASP A 229 18.54 6.40 0.37
N ASP A 230 18.47 5.95 -0.90
CA ASP A 230 19.37 6.40 -1.96
C ASP A 230 18.86 7.68 -2.62
N TYR A 231 19.81 8.44 -3.17
CA TYR A 231 19.53 9.66 -3.92
C TYR A 231 20.13 9.58 -5.31
N VAL A 232 19.37 9.98 -6.31
CA VAL A 232 19.76 9.82 -7.71
C VAL A 232 19.43 11.05 -8.54
N ASN A 233 20.28 11.33 -9.52
CA ASN A 233 19.93 12.16 -10.67
C ASN A 233 20.46 11.51 -11.95
N VAL A 234 19.70 11.66 -13.03
CA VAL A 234 20.06 11.13 -14.35
C VAL A 234 20.32 12.31 -15.28
N ALA A 235 21.51 12.34 -15.85
CA ALA A 235 21.92 13.36 -16.81
C ALA A 235 22.27 12.73 -18.14
N ARG A 236 21.90 13.41 -19.21
CA ARG A 236 22.31 13.09 -20.58
C ARG A 236 23.39 14.06 -21.01
N PHE A 237 24.35 13.58 -21.79
CA PHE A 237 25.38 14.45 -22.35
C PHE A 237 25.69 14.12 -23.81
N ASN A 238 25.98 15.17 -24.56
CA ASN A 238 26.56 15.14 -25.89
C ASN A 238 27.64 16.24 -25.95
N GLU A 239 27.38 17.37 -26.64
CA GLU A 239 28.20 18.59 -26.58
C GLU A 239 28.01 19.35 -25.26
N LYS A 240 26.88 19.15 -24.58
CA LYS A 240 26.58 19.73 -23.26
C LYS A 240 25.93 18.67 -22.38
N ALA A 241 26.06 18.84 -21.07
CA ALA A 241 25.45 17.97 -20.07
C ALA A 241 24.23 18.65 -19.42
N GLU A 242 23.10 17.96 -19.43
CA GLU A 242 21.83 18.42 -18.89
C GLU A 242 21.13 17.31 -18.09
N ALA A 243 20.40 17.67 -17.04
CA ALA A 243 19.52 16.73 -16.35
C ALA A 243 18.41 16.26 -17.32
N VAL A 244 18.10 14.96 -17.29
CA VAL A 244 17.05 14.38 -18.15
C VAL A 244 15.67 14.93 -17.77
N VAL A 245 15.45 15.17 -16.48
CA VAL A 245 14.25 15.81 -15.96
C VAL A 245 14.58 17.27 -15.64
N PRO A 246 14.04 18.26 -16.37
CA PRO A 246 14.45 19.67 -16.25
C PRO A 246 14.30 20.27 -14.84
N CYS A 247 13.33 19.80 -14.05
CA CYS A 247 13.11 20.29 -12.70
C CYS A 247 14.00 19.64 -11.64
N PHE A 248 14.61 18.48 -11.91
CA PHE A 248 15.48 17.80 -10.95
C PHE A 248 16.89 18.37 -11.06
N LYS A 249 17.03 19.61 -10.59
CA LYS A 249 18.30 20.36 -10.63
C LYS A 249 19.36 19.83 -9.65
N HIS A 250 18.94 18.96 -8.72
CA HIS A 250 19.74 18.35 -7.66
C HIS A 250 19.39 16.86 -7.54
N LEU A 251 20.14 16.10 -6.73
CA LEU A 251 19.79 14.71 -6.44
C LEU A 251 18.47 14.59 -5.71
N VAL A 252 17.56 13.76 -6.21
CA VAL A 252 16.27 13.50 -5.57
C VAL A 252 16.27 12.11 -4.94
N GLN A 253 15.37 11.88 -3.99
CA GLN A 253 15.18 10.55 -3.42
C GLN A 253 14.81 9.53 -4.50
N ALA A 254 15.39 8.34 -4.45
CA ALA A 254 15.04 7.23 -5.34
C ALA A 254 13.76 6.49 -4.88
N ASN A 255 12.72 7.24 -4.51
CA ASN A 255 11.42 6.67 -4.17
C ASN A 255 10.69 6.13 -5.43
N VAL A 256 9.66 5.31 -5.23
CA VAL A 256 8.89 4.68 -6.33
C VAL A 256 8.40 5.71 -7.37
N ARG A 257 7.90 6.88 -6.90
CA ARG A 257 7.40 7.96 -7.77
C ARG A 257 8.48 8.60 -8.63
N ASN A 258 9.58 9.05 -8.03
CA ASN A 258 10.70 9.69 -8.72
C ASN A 258 11.38 8.72 -9.69
N LYS A 259 11.52 7.44 -9.31
CA LYS A 259 12.03 6.40 -10.20
C LYS A 259 11.15 6.24 -11.44
N LYS A 260 9.82 6.24 -11.30
CA LYS A 260 8.89 6.20 -12.44
C LYS A 260 9.09 7.40 -13.38
N ILE A 261 9.15 8.62 -12.82
CA ILE A 261 9.41 9.85 -13.61
C ILE A 261 10.73 9.76 -14.38
N PHE A 262 11.80 9.25 -13.75
CA PHE A 262 13.07 9.03 -14.44
C PHE A 262 12.95 7.99 -15.56
N LYS A 263 12.27 6.86 -15.34
CA LYS A 263 12.09 5.82 -16.35
C LYS A 263 11.37 6.36 -17.59
N ASP A 264 10.29 7.14 -17.39
CA ASP A 264 9.52 7.75 -18.47
C ASP A 264 10.36 8.75 -19.28
N ALA A 265 11.13 9.59 -18.58
CA ALA A 265 12.00 10.57 -19.23
C ALA A 265 13.20 9.90 -19.96
N VAL A 266 13.75 8.83 -19.41
CA VAL A 266 14.82 8.02 -20.03
C VAL A 266 14.34 7.38 -21.32
N GLN A 267 13.09 6.89 -21.35
CA GLN A 267 12.50 6.28 -22.53
C GLN A 267 12.40 7.25 -23.71
N GLN A 268 12.20 8.55 -23.44
CA GLN A 268 12.05 9.61 -24.44
C GLN A 268 13.38 10.14 -25.02
N MET A 269 14.54 9.74 -24.48
CA MET A 269 15.85 10.25 -24.94
C MET A 269 16.14 9.94 -26.43
N GLN A 270 16.84 10.85 -27.12
CA GLN A 270 17.25 10.69 -28.51
C GLN A 270 18.74 11.01 -28.67
N ALA A 271 19.43 10.22 -29.50
CA ALA A 271 20.84 10.38 -29.80
C ALA A 271 21.08 11.47 -30.86
N LYS A 272 21.93 12.46 -30.57
CA LYS A 272 22.35 13.52 -31.49
C LYS A 272 23.63 14.21 -30.99
N GLY A 273 24.48 14.64 -31.93
CA GLY A 273 25.66 15.47 -31.65
C GLY A 273 26.94 14.66 -31.42
N THR A 274 27.99 15.33 -30.96
CA THR A 274 29.28 14.71 -30.62
C THR A 274 29.41 14.43 -29.13
N THR A 275 30.40 13.61 -28.74
CA THR A 275 30.63 13.20 -27.35
C THR A 275 31.63 14.13 -26.66
N ASP A 276 31.26 14.71 -25.52
CA ASP A 276 32.17 15.44 -24.62
C ASP A 276 32.07 14.94 -23.18
N TYR A 277 33.04 14.09 -22.79
CA TYR A 277 33.12 13.58 -21.41
C TYR A 277 33.46 14.67 -20.39
N LYS A 278 34.18 15.73 -20.77
CA LYS A 278 34.58 16.77 -19.81
C LYS A 278 33.34 17.50 -19.30
N SER A 279 32.43 17.87 -20.20
CA SER A 279 31.14 18.46 -19.83
C SER A 279 30.29 17.53 -18.95
N GLY A 280 30.21 16.24 -19.30
CA GLY A 280 29.48 15.23 -18.52
C GLY A 280 30.00 15.09 -17.08
N PHE A 281 31.31 14.89 -16.91
CA PHE A 281 31.91 14.74 -15.59
C PHE A 281 31.86 16.04 -14.78
N HIS A 282 32.06 17.20 -15.42
CA HIS A 282 31.92 18.50 -14.75
C HIS A 282 30.51 18.68 -14.17
N PHE A 283 29.46 18.31 -14.93
CA PHE A 283 28.08 18.31 -14.42
C PHE A 283 27.92 17.37 -13.21
N ALA A 284 28.40 16.12 -13.32
CA ALA A 284 28.27 15.14 -12.24
C ALA A 284 28.97 15.58 -10.95
N PHE A 285 30.20 16.10 -11.04
CA PHE A 285 30.92 16.60 -9.86
C PHE A 285 30.22 17.81 -9.24
N ASN A 286 29.68 18.72 -10.05
CA ASN A 286 28.90 19.85 -9.53
C ASN A 286 27.64 19.39 -8.79
N GLN A 287 26.95 18.35 -9.28
CA GLN A 287 25.80 17.75 -8.58
C GLN A 287 26.22 17.07 -7.27
N LEU A 288 27.37 16.40 -7.25
CA LEU A 288 27.81 15.61 -6.09
C LEU A 288 28.52 16.41 -5.00
N LEU A 289 29.22 17.49 -5.35
CA LEU A 289 30.10 18.21 -4.44
C LEU A 289 29.53 19.55 -3.97
N ASN A 290 28.62 20.16 -4.74
CA ASN A 290 28.05 21.44 -4.36
C ASN A 290 27.14 21.29 -3.13
N LYS A 291 27.45 22.03 -2.06
CA LYS A 291 26.69 22.00 -0.81
C LYS A 291 25.43 22.84 -0.98
N THR A 292 24.36 22.21 -1.43
CA THR A 292 23.01 22.79 -1.37
C THR A 292 22.35 22.40 -0.04
N ASN A 293 21.38 23.18 0.44
CA ASN A 293 20.55 22.83 1.60
C ASN A 293 19.55 21.68 1.30
N VAL A 294 19.85 20.86 0.30
CA VAL A 294 19.00 19.77 -0.16
C VAL A 294 19.32 18.52 0.68
N PRO A 295 18.30 17.72 1.09
CA PRO A 295 18.53 16.42 1.72
C PRO A 295 19.38 15.51 0.82
N ARG A 296 20.33 14.76 1.38
CA ARG A 296 21.19 13.79 0.65
C ARG A 296 21.51 12.60 1.54
N ALA A 297 21.93 11.48 0.94
CA ALA A 297 22.41 10.33 1.70
C ALA A 297 23.73 10.66 2.41
N ASN A 298 24.60 11.46 1.78
CA ASN A 298 25.92 11.85 2.31
C ASN A 298 26.80 10.65 2.72
N CYS A 299 26.63 9.53 2.03
CA CYS A 299 27.39 8.32 2.24
C CYS A 299 28.20 7.99 0.97
N ASN A 300 27.90 6.89 0.27
CA ASN A 300 28.62 6.52 -0.94
C ASN A 300 28.34 7.50 -2.09
N LYS A 301 29.35 8.22 -2.57
CA LYS A 301 29.22 9.12 -3.74
C LYS A 301 29.70 8.42 -5.00
N ILE A 302 28.79 8.21 -5.94
CA ILE A 302 29.06 7.41 -7.14
C ILE A 302 28.63 8.12 -8.42
N ILE A 303 29.45 7.96 -9.47
CA ILE A 303 29.13 8.34 -10.84
C ILE A 303 29.10 7.06 -11.68
N MET A 304 28.03 6.85 -12.43
CA MET A 304 27.93 5.75 -13.40
C MET A 304 27.83 6.29 -14.82
N LEU A 305 28.76 5.93 -15.68
CA LEU A 305 28.79 6.35 -17.08
C LEU A 305 28.36 5.20 -18.00
N PHE A 306 27.33 5.43 -18.82
CA PHE A 306 26.89 4.52 -19.88
C PHE A 306 27.24 5.11 -21.25
N THR A 307 28.08 4.42 -22.03
CA THR A 307 28.58 4.86 -23.34
C THR A 307 28.98 3.63 -24.18
N ASP A 308 29.24 3.82 -25.47
CA ASP A 308 29.68 2.80 -26.41
C ASP A 308 31.20 2.79 -26.62
N GLY A 309 31.97 3.53 -25.83
CA GLY A 309 33.42 3.65 -25.98
C GLY A 309 33.84 5.11 -26.09
N GLY A 310 35.13 5.38 -25.99
CA GLY A 310 35.62 6.75 -25.92
C GLY A 310 37.10 6.89 -26.16
N GLU A 311 37.51 8.01 -26.76
CA GLU A 311 38.92 8.30 -27.04
C GLU A 311 39.58 9.14 -25.93
N ASP A 312 38.82 10.01 -25.25
CA ASP A 312 39.33 10.89 -24.18
C ASP A 312 39.17 10.26 -22.79
N ARG A 313 40.19 10.42 -21.94
CA ARG A 313 40.20 10.00 -20.53
C ARG A 313 39.68 11.08 -19.58
N ALA A 314 39.50 12.32 -20.05
CA ALA A 314 39.05 13.46 -19.26
C ALA A 314 39.86 13.67 -17.95
N GLN A 315 41.17 13.36 -17.98
CA GLN A 315 42.05 13.34 -16.80
C GLN A 315 42.03 14.67 -16.03
N ASP A 316 41.99 15.80 -16.73
CA ASP A 316 42.00 17.15 -16.16
C ASP A 316 40.88 17.34 -15.11
N ILE A 317 39.68 16.80 -15.38
CA ILE A 317 38.52 16.93 -14.51
C ILE A 317 38.72 16.13 -13.21
N PHE A 318 39.25 14.91 -13.30
CA PHE A 318 39.51 14.08 -12.12
C PHE A 318 40.61 14.66 -11.23
N VAL A 319 41.64 15.25 -11.83
CA VAL A 319 42.70 15.97 -11.10
C VAL A 319 42.13 17.16 -10.34
N GLN A 320 41.19 17.90 -10.94
CA GLN A 320 40.59 19.07 -10.31
C GLN A 320 39.60 18.74 -9.20
N TYR A 321 38.72 17.74 -9.40
CA TYR A 321 37.56 17.52 -8.52
C TYR A 321 37.70 16.34 -7.55
N ASN A 322 38.45 15.29 -7.89
CA ASN A 322 38.45 14.04 -7.13
C ASN A 322 39.83 13.69 -6.53
N TRP A 323 40.94 14.09 -7.14
CA TRP A 323 42.28 13.71 -6.68
C TRP A 323 42.87 14.74 -5.69
N PRO A 324 43.67 14.31 -4.69
CA PRO A 324 44.22 12.96 -4.49
C PRO A 324 43.34 12.02 -3.65
N ASN A 325 42.31 12.53 -2.96
CA ASN A 325 41.56 11.76 -1.95
C ASN A 325 40.64 10.68 -2.54
N LYS A 326 40.21 10.82 -3.80
CA LYS A 326 39.33 9.89 -4.54
C LYS A 326 38.08 9.55 -3.73
N THR A 327 37.34 10.59 -3.35
CA THR A 327 36.11 10.46 -2.54
C THR A 327 34.92 9.97 -3.37
N VAL A 328 34.92 10.21 -4.68
CA VAL A 328 33.87 9.78 -5.60
C VAL A 328 34.33 8.54 -6.36
N ARG A 329 33.50 7.50 -6.38
CA ARG A 329 33.73 6.27 -7.16
C ARG A 329 33.13 6.42 -8.55
N VAL A 330 33.85 5.94 -9.57
CA VAL A 330 33.40 6.06 -10.97
C VAL A 330 33.29 4.70 -11.61
N PHE A 331 32.07 4.32 -11.99
CA PHE A 331 31.78 3.09 -12.72
C PHE A 331 31.54 3.41 -14.19
N THR A 332 32.06 2.58 -15.08
CA THR A 332 31.93 2.76 -16.53
C THR A 332 31.35 1.51 -17.17
N PHE A 333 30.30 1.70 -17.95
CA PHE A 333 29.57 0.66 -18.67
C PHE A 333 29.78 0.85 -20.17
N SER A 334 30.45 -0.12 -20.81
CA SER A 334 30.52 -0.22 -22.27
C SER A 334 29.30 -0.99 -22.75
N VAL A 335 28.44 -0.36 -23.54
CA VAL A 335 27.14 -0.93 -23.93
C VAL A 335 27.05 -1.14 -25.43
N GLY A 336 26.49 -2.29 -25.82
CA GLY A 336 26.28 -2.67 -27.21
C GLY A 336 27.49 -3.40 -27.80
N GLN A 337 27.32 -3.82 -29.05
CA GLN A 337 28.40 -4.42 -29.82
C GLN A 337 28.97 -3.34 -30.74
N HIS A 338 30.17 -2.87 -30.41
CA HIS A 338 30.84 -1.79 -31.11
C HIS A 338 32.34 -2.07 -31.24
N ASN A 339 33.00 -1.32 -32.12
CA ASN A 339 34.44 -1.41 -32.36
C ASN A 339 35.21 -0.21 -31.76
N TYR A 340 34.56 0.66 -30.99
CA TYR A 340 35.21 1.78 -30.31
C TYR A 340 36.14 1.31 -29.18
N ASP A 341 37.17 2.11 -28.87
CA ASP A 341 38.12 1.80 -27.81
C ASP A 341 37.48 1.92 -26.42
N VAL A 342 37.67 0.89 -25.60
CA VAL A 342 37.18 0.80 -24.22
C VAL A 342 38.29 1.05 -23.20
N THR A 343 39.54 1.16 -23.65
CA THR A 343 40.72 1.36 -22.78
C THR A 343 40.59 2.63 -21.93
N PRO A 344 40.10 3.77 -22.45
CA PRO A 344 39.87 4.96 -21.63
C PRO A 344 38.82 4.74 -20.53
N LEU A 345 37.76 3.99 -20.79
CA LEU A 345 36.72 3.68 -19.79
C LEU A 345 37.28 2.84 -18.65
N GLN A 346 38.03 1.77 -19.00
CA GLN A 346 38.73 0.95 -18.01
C GLN A 346 39.67 1.79 -17.15
N TRP A 347 40.43 2.70 -17.78
CA TRP A 347 41.33 3.59 -17.06
C TRP A 347 40.59 4.52 -16.09
N ILE A 348 39.46 5.09 -16.50
CA ILE A 348 38.62 5.96 -15.65
C ILE A 348 38.12 5.18 -14.43
N ALA A 349 37.61 3.97 -14.61
CA ALA A 349 37.11 3.13 -13.53
C ALA A 349 38.21 2.72 -12.54
N CYS A 350 39.33 2.19 -13.04
CA CYS A 350 40.47 1.76 -12.25
C CYS A 350 41.07 2.89 -11.42
N THR A 351 41.20 4.08 -12.01
CA THR A 351 41.88 5.19 -11.33
C THR A 351 41.02 5.81 -10.23
N ASN A 352 39.70 5.66 -10.30
CA ASN A 352 38.73 6.27 -9.38
C ASN A 352 38.00 5.24 -8.50
N LYS A 353 38.64 4.11 -8.14
CA LYS A 353 38.09 3.12 -7.18
C LYS A 353 36.71 2.56 -7.56
N GLY A 354 36.40 2.52 -8.85
CA GLY A 354 35.17 1.92 -9.36
C GLY A 354 35.45 0.62 -10.09
N TYR A 355 34.55 0.30 -11.02
CA TYR A 355 34.60 -0.96 -11.76
C TYR A 355 34.11 -0.77 -13.19
N TYR A 356 34.64 -1.61 -14.08
CA TYR A 356 34.31 -1.62 -15.51
C TYR A 356 33.37 -2.79 -15.82
N PHE A 357 32.29 -2.49 -16.53
CA PHE A 357 31.28 -3.47 -16.94
C PHE A 357 31.05 -3.43 -18.45
N GLU A 358 30.74 -4.58 -19.03
CA GLU A 358 30.47 -4.73 -20.47
C GLU A 358 29.09 -5.37 -20.69
N ILE A 359 28.20 -4.64 -21.38
CA ILE A 359 26.81 -5.05 -21.65
C ILE A 359 26.62 -5.25 -23.15
N ARG A 360 26.75 -6.49 -23.62
CA ARG A 360 26.60 -6.82 -25.04
C ARG A 360 25.15 -7.11 -25.46
N SER A 361 24.29 -7.50 -24.52
CA SER A 361 22.94 -7.97 -24.81
C SER A 361 21.97 -7.64 -23.68
N ILE A 362 20.67 -7.75 -23.94
CA ILE A 362 19.61 -7.55 -22.95
C ILE A 362 19.75 -8.51 -21.74
N CYS A 363 20.13 -9.77 -21.98
CA CYS A 363 20.32 -10.76 -20.92
C CYS A 363 21.51 -10.42 -20.00
N ALA A 364 22.53 -9.74 -20.54
CA ALA A 364 23.69 -9.31 -19.77
C ALA A 364 23.41 -8.08 -18.89
N ILE A 365 22.32 -7.33 -19.15
CA ILE A 365 21.98 -6.14 -18.36
C ILE A 365 21.77 -6.53 -16.90
N ARG A 366 20.90 -7.52 -16.66
CA ARG A 366 20.45 -7.87 -15.30
C ARG A 366 21.60 -8.18 -14.35
N ILE A 367 22.61 -8.93 -14.79
CA ILE A 367 23.74 -9.34 -13.95
C ILE A 367 24.68 -8.14 -13.71
N ASN A 368 25.08 -7.45 -14.79
CA ASN A 368 26.06 -6.37 -14.71
C ASN A 368 25.54 -5.13 -13.96
N THR A 369 24.24 -4.85 -13.99
CA THR A 369 23.66 -3.72 -13.25
C THR A 369 23.58 -3.96 -11.74
N GLN A 370 23.92 -5.16 -11.24
CA GLN A 370 23.86 -5.49 -9.81
C GLN A 370 25.26 -5.66 -9.18
N GLU A 371 26.24 -6.12 -9.95
CA GLU A 371 27.59 -6.43 -9.47
C GLU A 371 28.33 -5.23 -8.84
N TYR A 372 27.89 -3.99 -9.11
CA TYR A 372 28.48 -2.82 -8.44
C TYR A 372 28.28 -2.82 -6.92
N LEU A 373 27.24 -3.51 -6.41
CA LEU A 373 27.00 -3.65 -4.97
C LEU A 373 28.15 -4.38 -4.27
N ASP A 374 28.80 -5.34 -4.93
CA ASP A 374 29.95 -6.06 -4.38
C ASP A 374 31.13 -5.10 -4.11
N VAL A 375 31.29 -4.07 -4.96
CA VAL A 375 32.31 -3.04 -4.79
C VAL A 375 31.95 -2.09 -3.64
N LEU A 376 30.66 -1.74 -3.52
CA LEU A 376 30.19 -0.88 -2.43
C LEU A 376 30.18 -1.61 -1.07
N GLY A 377 30.13 -2.93 -1.05
CA GLY A 377 30.23 -3.74 0.16
C GLY A 377 31.64 -3.81 0.77
N ARG A 378 32.71 -3.50 0.01
CA ARG A 378 34.11 -3.67 0.48
C ARG A 378 34.45 -2.91 1.78
N PRO A 379 34.08 -1.62 1.94
CA PRO A 379 34.35 -0.90 3.18
C PRO A 379 33.56 -1.46 4.37
N MET A 380 32.37 -2.02 4.11
CA MET A 380 31.53 -2.63 5.12
C MET A 380 32.16 -3.92 5.66
N VAL A 381 32.72 -4.75 4.78
CA VAL A 381 33.48 -5.96 5.17
C VAL A 381 34.69 -5.60 6.04
N LEU A 382 35.41 -4.52 5.69
CA LEU A 382 36.60 -4.07 6.44
C LEU A 382 36.27 -3.45 7.80
N ALA A 383 35.08 -2.88 7.97
CA ALA A 383 34.59 -2.43 9.28
C ALA A 383 34.30 -3.60 10.24
N GLY A 384 34.22 -4.83 9.73
CA GLY A 384 34.08 -6.05 10.52
C GLY A 384 32.82 -6.05 11.40
N SER A 385 32.99 -6.32 12.69
CA SER A 385 31.85 -6.43 13.63
C SER A 385 31.01 -5.15 13.74
N VAL A 386 31.57 -3.96 13.49
CA VAL A 386 30.83 -2.68 13.57
C VAL A 386 29.77 -2.56 12.46
N ALA A 387 30.03 -3.18 11.30
CA ALA A 387 29.12 -3.20 10.17
C ALA A 387 28.01 -4.25 10.29
N LYS A 388 28.11 -5.20 11.23
CA LYS A 388 27.08 -6.21 11.47
C LYS A 388 25.96 -5.65 12.33
N GLN A 389 25.14 -4.81 11.71
CA GLN A 389 23.94 -4.25 12.31
C GLN A 389 22.74 -4.78 11.57
N VAL A 390 21.75 -5.30 12.32
CA VAL A 390 20.49 -5.73 11.71
C VAL A 390 19.75 -4.50 11.22
N GLN A 391 19.42 -4.51 9.93
CA GLN A 391 18.59 -3.51 9.30
C GLN A 391 17.24 -4.12 8.97
N TRP A 392 16.18 -3.35 9.13
CA TRP A 392 14.83 -3.79 8.80
C TRP A 392 14.38 -3.12 7.52
N THR A 393 13.74 -3.90 6.64
CA THR A 393 13.26 -3.38 5.35
C THR A 393 12.00 -2.54 5.48
N ASN A 394 11.64 -1.90 4.37
CA ASN A 394 10.27 -1.44 4.17
C ASN A 394 9.32 -2.64 4.02
N VAL A 395 8.02 -2.42 4.21
CA VAL A 395 6.99 -3.45 4.02
C VAL A 395 6.94 -3.87 2.55
N TYR A 396 6.97 -5.17 2.28
CA TYR A 396 6.82 -5.71 0.93
C TYR A 396 6.03 -7.03 0.93
N GLN A 397 5.58 -7.45 -0.24
CA GLN A 397 4.85 -8.72 -0.39
C GLN A 397 5.83 -9.90 -0.51
N ASP A 398 5.70 -10.90 0.36
CA ASP A 398 6.54 -12.09 0.33
C ASP A 398 6.38 -12.88 -0.99
N ALA A 399 7.50 -13.37 -1.51
CA ALA A 399 7.56 -14.16 -2.74
C ALA A 399 6.94 -15.57 -2.58
N LEU A 400 6.88 -16.11 -1.36
CA LEU A 400 6.30 -17.43 -1.08
C LEU A 400 4.80 -17.38 -0.72
N GLY A 401 4.19 -16.19 -0.74
CA GLY A 401 2.75 -16.00 -0.53
C GLY A 401 2.32 -15.83 0.93
N LEU A 402 3.24 -15.53 1.85
CA LEU A 402 2.91 -15.29 3.26
C LEU A 402 2.01 -14.06 3.46
N GLY A 403 2.21 -13.03 2.63
CA GLY A 403 1.53 -11.74 2.68
C GLY A 403 2.53 -10.59 2.84
N MET A 404 2.10 -9.50 3.48
CA MET A 404 2.99 -8.37 3.79
C MET A 404 3.96 -8.75 4.91
N VAL A 405 5.25 -8.57 4.66
CA VAL A 405 6.34 -8.89 5.59
C VAL A 405 7.34 -7.74 5.70
N VAL A 406 8.10 -7.79 6.79
CA VAL A 406 9.35 -7.04 6.94
C VAL A 406 10.46 -8.03 7.24
N THR A 407 11.62 -7.81 6.65
CA THR A 407 12.75 -8.73 6.79
C THR A 407 13.87 -8.03 7.55
N GLY A 408 14.35 -8.69 8.61
CA GLY A 408 15.58 -8.31 9.27
C GLY A 408 16.75 -8.86 8.48
N THR A 409 17.71 -8.02 8.12
CA THR A 409 18.82 -8.38 7.23
C THR A 409 20.16 -8.21 7.92
N LEU A 410 21.09 -9.11 7.61
CA LEU A 410 22.46 -9.06 8.13
C LEU A 410 23.45 -9.57 7.06
N PRO A 411 24.49 -8.79 6.71
CA PRO A 411 25.49 -9.26 5.75
C PRO A 411 26.37 -10.37 6.34
N VAL A 412 26.76 -11.31 5.47
CA VAL A 412 27.70 -12.40 5.79
C VAL A 412 29.00 -12.12 5.06
N PHE A 413 30.11 -12.04 5.79
CA PHE A 413 31.40 -11.67 5.22
C PHE A 413 32.26 -12.87 4.83
N ASN A 414 33.02 -12.74 3.73
CA ASN A 414 34.01 -13.74 3.39
C ASN A 414 35.28 -13.52 4.23
N LEU A 415 35.47 -14.35 5.26
CA LEU A 415 36.60 -14.23 6.16
C LEU A 415 37.78 -15.16 5.82
N THR A 416 37.88 -15.63 4.57
CA THR A 416 39.06 -16.35 4.09
C THR A 416 40.24 -15.39 3.89
N MET A 417 41.45 -15.92 4.01
CA MET A 417 42.70 -15.18 3.85
C MET A 417 43.32 -15.52 2.50
N ASP A 418 43.48 -14.52 1.63
CA ASP A 418 44.27 -14.64 0.41
C ASP A 418 45.66 -14.04 0.66
N GLY A 419 46.59 -14.92 1.07
CA GLY A 419 47.93 -14.49 1.50
C GLY A 419 47.89 -13.65 2.78
N ASN A 420 48.31 -12.38 2.71
CA ASN A 420 48.32 -11.43 3.83
C ASN A 420 47.08 -10.50 3.88
N SER A 421 46.16 -10.60 2.92
CA SER A 421 44.96 -9.76 2.83
C SER A 421 43.69 -10.59 3.05
N GLN A 422 42.78 -10.08 3.89
CA GLN A 422 41.44 -10.62 4.01
C GLN A 422 40.64 -10.35 2.74
N ASN A 423 39.78 -11.30 2.37
CA ASN A 423 38.80 -11.09 1.30
C ASN A 423 37.84 -9.95 1.65
N GLN A 424 37.54 -9.10 0.67
CA GLN A 424 36.77 -7.87 0.85
C GLN A 424 35.34 -7.98 0.29
N LEU A 425 34.87 -9.20 0.01
CA LEU A 425 33.55 -9.44 -0.56
C LEU A 425 32.61 -10.03 0.49
N ILE A 426 31.33 -9.73 0.32
CA ILE A 426 30.26 -10.42 1.06
C ILE A 426 30.03 -11.80 0.43
N LEU A 427 29.72 -12.80 1.24
CA LEU A 427 29.23 -14.09 0.76
C LEU A 427 27.76 -14.00 0.34
N GLY A 428 27.03 -13.09 0.98
CA GLY A 428 25.60 -12.92 0.80
C GLY A 428 24.98 -12.19 1.97
N VAL A 429 23.65 -12.23 2.04
CA VAL A 429 22.84 -11.60 3.09
C VAL A 429 21.93 -12.65 3.71
N MET A 430 21.86 -12.68 5.04
CA MET A 430 20.88 -13.45 5.79
C MET A 430 19.63 -12.62 6.00
N GLY A 431 18.46 -13.23 5.84
CA GLY A 431 17.15 -12.63 6.03
C GLY A 431 16.28 -13.48 6.94
N VAL A 432 15.53 -12.84 7.83
CA VAL A 432 14.46 -13.47 8.63
C VAL A 432 13.22 -12.60 8.54
N ASP A 433 12.10 -13.21 8.13
CA ASP A 433 10.84 -12.52 7.94
C ASP A 433 10.05 -12.37 9.25
N VAL A 434 9.36 -11.24 9.36
CA VAL A 434 8.34 -10.95 10.37
C VAL A 434 7.07 -10.57 9.62
N HIS A 435 6.02 -11.35 9.82
CA HIS A 435 4.72 -11.08 9.21
C HIS A 435 4.01 -9.95 9.95
N LEU A 436 3.37 -9.04 9.20
CA LEU A 436 2.69 -7.89 9.82
C LEU A 436 1.59 -8.31 10.80
N ASP A 437 0.93 -9.47 10.61
CA ASP A 437 -0.10 -9.93 11.54
C ASP A 437 0.48 -10.39 12.89
N GLU A 438 1.76 -10.80 12.95
CA GLU A 438 2.44 -11.08 14.22
C GLU A 438 2.60 -9.80 15.04
N ILE A 439 2.95 -8.69 14.37
CA ILE A 439 3.03 -7.36 14.99
C ILE A 439 1.63 -6.88 15.41
N LYS A 440 0.62 -7.05 14.55
CA LYS A 440 -0.77 -6.66 14.87
C LYS A 440 -1.33 -7.41 16.08
N ARG A 441 -0.98 -8.69 16.27
CA ARG A 441 -1.40 -9.48 17.44
C ARG A 441 -0.87 -8.93 18.77
N LEU A 442 0.24 -8.18 18.75
CA LEU A 442 0.77 -7.49 19.94
C LEU A 442 0.00 -6.19 20.25
N THR A 443 -0.84 -5.72 19.33
CA THR A 443 -1.61 -4.47 19.50
C THR A 443 -3.03 -4.76 20.04
N PRO A 444 -3.47 -4.11 21.13
CA PRO A 444 -4.75 -4.44 21.77
C PRO A 444 -5.95 -3.75 21.10
N ARG A 445 -6.23 -4.08 19.82
CA ARG A 445 -7.24 -3.41 18.98
C ARG A 445 -8.62 -3.28 19.63
N TYR A 446 -9.10 -4.33 20.29
CA TYR A 446 -10.46 -4.37 20.85
C TYR A 446 -10.67 -3.48 22.09
N THR A 447 -9.61 -3.21 22.84
CA THR A 447 -9.69 -2.35 24.05
C THR A 447 -9.66 -0.85 23.73
N LEU A 448 -9.15 -0.49 22.54
CA LEU A 448 -9.06 0.89 22.07
C LEU A 448 -10.38 1.38 21.46
N GLY A 449 -11.31 0.47 21.17
CA GLY A 449 -12.57 0.69 20.47
C GLY A 449 -12.41 0.94 18.97
N ALA A 450 -13.53 1.03 18.23
CA ALA A 450 -13.53 1.05 16.76
C ALA A 450 -12.70 2.17 16.09
N ASN A 451 -12.62 3.34 16.73
CA ASN A 451 -11.92 4.51 16.20
C ASN A 451 -10.50 4.69 16.79
N GLY A 452 -10.10 3.82 17.71
CA GLY A 452 -8.75 3.79 18.27
C GLY A 452 -7.86 2.82 17.48
N TYR A 453 -6.63 3.22 17.17
CA TYR A 453 -5.69 2.37 16.45
C TYR A 453 -4.25 2.70 16.79
N ILE A 454 -3.39 1.70 16.64
CA ILE A 454 -1.95 1.86 16.70
C ILE A 454 -1.43 2.01 15.27
N PHE A 455 -0.37 2.78 15.10
CA PHE A 455 0.38 2.89 13.87
C PHE A 455 1.88 2.89 14.18
N ALA A 456 2.70 2.52 13.21
CA ALA A 456 4.15 2.53 13.35
C ALA A 456 4.78 3.18 12.11
N ILE A 457 5.79 4.00 12.32
CA ILE A 457 6.53 4.67 11.24
C ILE A 457 8.02 4.33 11.29
N ASP A 458 8.65 4.38 10.13
CA ASP A 458 10.11 4.34 9.98
C ASP A 458 10.72 5.76 10.04
N PRO A 459 12.07 5.89 9.99
CA PRO A 459 12.77 7.19 9.95
C PRO A 459 12.54 8.02 8.66
N ASN A 460 12.00 7.40 7.62
CA ASN A 460 11.61 8.07 6.38
C ASN A 460 10.16 8.61 6.45
N GLY A 461 9.37 8.15 7.42
CA GLY A 461 7.95 8.44 7.63
C GLY A 461 6.99 7.45 6.96
N TYR A 462 7.50 6.35 6.39
CA TYR A 462 6.69 5.26 5.84
C TYR A 462 6.08 4.41 6.95
N LEU A 463 4.88 3.91 6.66
CA LEU A 463 4.10 3.11 7.60
C LEU A 463 4.53 1.65 7.61
N LEU A 464 4.86 1.17 8.81
CA LEU A 464 5.01 -0.25 9.11
C LEU A 464 3.64 -0.89 9.42
N LEU A 465 2.80 -0.17 10.18
CA LEU A 465 1.49 -0.64 10.60
C LEU A 465 0.51 0.53 10.54
N HIS A 466 -0.63 0.34 9.87
CA HIS A 466 -1.72 1.31 9.82
C HIS A 466 -3.01 0.63 9.32
N PRO A 467 -4.22 1.05 9.76
CA PRO A 467 -5.49 0.50 9.25
C PRO A 467 -5.68 0.68 7.73
N ASN A 468 -5.17 1.78 7.17
CA ASN A 468 -5.28 2.08 5.72
C ASN A 468 -4.16 1.44 4.89
N LEU A 469 -3.22 0.70 5.50
CA LEU A 469 -2.17 -0.01 4.75
C LEU A 469 -2.75 -1.30 4.17
N GLN A 470 -2.98 -1.33 2.86
CA GLN A 470 -3.55 -2.49 2.16
C GLN A 470 -2.47 -3.28 1.42
N PRO A 471 -2.62 -4.62 1.29
CA PRO A 471 -1.73 -5.43 0.46
C PRO A 471 -1.90 -5.06 -1.02
N LYS A 472 -0.79 -4.94 -1.75
CA LYS A 472 -0.81 -4.81 -3.22
C LYS A 472 -1.04 -6.19 -3.86
N PRO A 473 -1.54 -6.25 -5.11
CA PRO A 473 -1.61 -7.51 -5.86
C PRO A 473 -0.23 -8.18 -5.99
N ASP A 474 -0.20 -9.51 -5.93
CA ASP A 474 1.01 -10.37 -5.82
C ASP A 474 2.10 -10.14 -6.91
N ASP A 475 1.78 -9.47 -8.02
CA ASP A 475 2.64 -9.37 -9.21
C ASP A 475 3.60 -8.16 -9.24
N VAL A 476 3.59 -7.30 -8.21
CA VAL A 476 4.42 -6.07 -8.20
C VAL A 476 5.63 -6.24 -7.27
N PRO A 477 6.88 -6.25 -7.80
CA PRO A 477 8.09 -6.43 -6.99
C PRO A 477 8.50 -5.19 -6.18
N GLU A 478 7.82 -4.06 -6.37
CA GLU A 478 8.11 -2.81 -5.66
C GLU A 478 7.62 -2.85 -4.21
N PRO A 479 8.37 -2.26 -3.26
CA PRO A 479 7.92 -2.20 -1.87
C PRO A 479 6.62 -1.39 -1.72
N VAL A 480 5.93 -1.63 -0.62
CA VAL A 480 4.68 -0.95 -0.26
C VAL A 480 5.04 0.26 0.62
N THR A 481 5.58 1.31 0.00
CA THR A 481 5.98 2.55 0.69
C THR A 481 4.83 3.55 0.72
N LEU A 482 4.02 3.52 1.78
CA LEU A 482 2.96 4.52 2.03
C LEU A 482 3.39 5.41 3.20
N ASP A 483 3.43 6.74 3.01
CA ASP A 483 3.76 7.70 4.08
C ASP A 483 2.55 7.89 5.02
N PHE A 484 2.81 8.20 6.29
CA PHE A 484 1.79 8.60 7.26
C PHE A 484 0.89 9.74 6.76
N LEU A 485 1.48 10.76 6.12
CA LEU A 485 0.73 11.90 5.59
C LEU A 485 -0.06 11.59 4.30
N ASP A 486 0.21 10.43 3.69
CA ASP A 486 -0.55 9.95 2.52
C ASP A 486 -1.68 9.00 2.95
N ALA A 487 -1.49 8.26 4.04
CA ALA A 487 -2.49 7.36 4.58
C ALA A 487 -3.61 8.09 5.33
N GLU A 488 -3.31 9.25 5.90
CA GLU A 488 -4.27 10.12 6.58
C GLU A 488 -4.40 11.47 5.86
N VAL A 489 -5.46 12.22 6.16
CA VAL A 489 -5.57 13.60 5.65
C VAL A 489 -4.46 14.46 6.26
N GLU A 490 -3.67 15.09 5.38
CA GLU A 490 -2.53 15.95 5.73
C GLU A 490 -2.96 17.16 6.56
N ASP A 491 -2.21 17.41 7.64
CA ASP A 491 -2.43 18.51 8.59
C ASP A 491 -1.06 18.96 9.11
N SER A 492 -0.86 20.28 9.25
CA SER A 492 0.31 20.89 9.88
C SER A 492 0.67 20.29 11.25
N ASN A 493 -0.31 19.92 12.08
CA ASN A 493 -0.04 19.29 13.37
C ASN A 493 0.45 17.85 13.20
N LYS A 494 -0.04 17.12 12.20
CA LYS A 494 0.41 15.76 11.89
C LYS A 494 1.82 15.75 11.30
N GLU A 495 2.19 16.77 10.53
CA GLU A 495 3.58 16.97 10.08
C GLU A 495 4.54 17.11 11.26
N GLU A 496 4.16 17.86 12.30
CA GLU A 496 4.96 18.02 13.51
C GLU A 496 5.03 16.71 14.32
N ILE A 497 3.92 15.99 14.47
CA ILE A 497 3.89 14.66 15.12
C ILE A 497 4.84 13.70 14.39
N ARG A 498 4.72 13.62 13.06
CA ARG A 498 5.58 12.79 12.20
C ARG A 498 7.05 13.15 12.38
N ARG A 499 7.38 14.45 12.40
CA ARG A 499 8.75 14.92 12.60
C ARG A 499 9.32 14.50 13.96
N GLN A 500 8.55 14.66 15.04
CA GLN A 500 9.00 14.29 16.38
C GLN A 500 9.18 12.77 16.53
N MET A 501 8.31 11.98 15.91
CA MET A 501 8.43 10.52 15.85
C MET A 501 9.69 10.08 15.08
N ILE A 502 9.99 10.69 13.92
CA ILE A 502 11.22 10.43 13.14
C ILE A 502 12.47 10.79 13.95
N ASP A 503 12.41 11.87 14.74
CA ASP A 503 13.51 12.26 15.63
C ASP A 503 13.67 11.32 16.84
N GLY A 504 12.74 10.38 17.05
CA GLY A 504 12.74 9.42 18.15
C GLY A 504 12.36 10.03 19.49
N ARG A 505 11.56 11.11 19.49
CA ARG A 505 11.13 11.79 20.72
C ARG A 505 9.74 11.33 21.12
N PRO A 506 9.53 10.84 22.37
CA PRO A 506 8.19 10.51 22.84
C PRO A 506 7.36 11.78 23.08
N GLY A 507 6.05 11.69 22.87
CA GLY A 507 5.16 12.84 23.00
C GLY A 507 3.68 12.47 23.01
N GLU A 508 2.85 13.45 23.35
CA GLU A 508 1.39 13.35 23.30
C GLU A 508 0.81 14.69 22.82
N MET A 509 -0.18 14.62 21.94
CA MET A 509 -0.86 15.80 21.39
C MET A 509 -2.31 15.48 21.09
N GLN A 510 -3.23 16.36 21.51
CA GLN A 510 -4.63 16.30 21.08
C GLN A 510 -4.89 17.30 19.97
N ILE A 511 -5.41 16.82 18.85
CA ILE A 511 -5.69 17.63 17.66
C ILE A 511 -7.13 17.43 17.20
N LYS A 512 -7.68 18.46 16.55
CA LYS A 512 -8.95 18.37 15.81
C LYS A 512 -8.58 18.16 14.34
N THR A 513 -8.89 16.99 13.79
CA THR A 513 -8.48 16.60 12.44
C THR A 513 -9.68 16.10 11.63
N LEU A 514 -9.55 16.19 10.32
CA LEU A 514 -10.43 15.51 9.37
C LEU A 514 -10.07 14.02 9.33
N ILE A 515 -11.09 13.17 9.35
CA ILE A 515 -10.98 11.71 9.34
C ILE A 515 -11.75 11.19 8.14
N LYS A 516 -11.06 10.43 7.29
CA LYS A 516 -11.65 9.77 6.13
C LYS A 516 -12.46 8.56 6.59
N SER A 517 -13.66 8.39 6.04
CA SER A 517 -14.48 7.19 6.28
C SER A 517 -13.89 5.94 5.63
N VAL A 518 -14.29 4.76 6.10
CA VAL A 518 -13.79 3.46 5.59
C VAL A 518 -14.18 3.24 4.12
N ASP A 519 -15.37 3.68 3.73
CA ASP A 519 -15.86 3.64 2.34
C ASP A 519 -15.34 4.81 1.48
N GLU A 520 -14.54 5.70 2.08
CA GLU A 520 -13.90 6.83 1.42
C GLU A 520 -14.87 7.89 0.86
N GLN A 521 -16.15 7.82 1.23
CA GLN A 521 -17.21 8.71 0.74
C GLN A 521 -17.41 9.95 1.63
N TYR A 522 -17.09 9.85 2.91
CA TYR A 522 -17.33 10.89 3.90
C TYR A 522 -16.04 11.34 4.57
N ILE A 523 -16.06 12.57 5.09
CA ILE A 523 -15.03 13.12 5.96
C ILE A 523 -15.70 13.69 7.19
N ASP A 524 -15.29 13.23 8.36
CA ASP A 524 -15.77 13.71 9.65
C ASP A 524 -14.69 14.54 10.35
N GLU A 525 -15.09 15.65 10.99
CA GLU A 525 -14.19 16.48 11.79
C GLU A 525 -14.26 16.05 13.26
N ALA A 526 -13.19 15.46 13.80
CA ALA A 526 -13.20 14.91 15.15
C ALA A 526 -11.91 15.20 15.94
N TYR A 527 -12.02 15.16 17.27
CA TYR A 527 -10.88 15.24 18.17
C TYR A 527 -10.21 13.86 18.31
N ARG A 528 -8.88 13.86 18.25
CA ARG A 528 -8.03 12.68 18.40
C ARG A 528 -6.82 13.01 19.28
N GLY A 529 -6.55 12.15 20.25
CA GLY A 529 -5.32 12.14 21.02
C GLY A 529 -4.31 11.22 20.36
N TYR A 530 -3.17 11.78 19.96
CA TYR A 530 -2.02 11.05 19.45
C TYR A 530 -1.00 10.92 20.59
N THR A 531 -0.49 9.72 20.83
CA THR A 531 0.57 9.44 21.80
C THR A 531 1.61 8.56 21.13
N TRP A 532 2.90 8.88 21.23
CA TRP A 532 3.94 8.12 20.53
C TRP A 532 5.20 7.93 21.38
N THR A 533 5.93 6.86 21.07
CA THR A 533 7.23 6.51 21.68
C THR A 533 8.12 5.81 20.66
N PRO A 534 9.46 5.97 20.73
CA PRO A 534 10.38 5.15 19.95
C PRO A 534 10.39 3.69 20.45
N ILE A 535 10.62 2.74 19.53
CA ILE A 535 10.86 1.33 19.85
C ILE A 535 12.36 1.13 20.05
N ASN A 536 12.77 0.91 21.30
CA ASN A 536 14.18 0.72 21.63
C ASN A 536 14.79 -0.46 20.87
N GLY A 537 16.05 -0.32 20.46
CA GLY A 537 16.77 -1.36 19.70
C GLY A 537 16.45 -1.40 18.19
N THR A 538 15.56 -0.53 17.71
CA THR A 538 15.23 -0.33 16.29
C THR A 538 15.08 1.14 15.95
N ASP A 539 14.94 1.46 14.66
CA ASP A 539 14.70 2.83 14.19
C ASP A 539 13.20 3.17 14.04
N TYR A 540 12.30 2.28 14.46
CA TYR A 540 10.85 2.48 14.36
C TYR A 540 10.32 3.33 15.53
N SER A 541 9.27 4.10 15.25
CA SER A 541 8.47 4.78 16.27
C SER A 541 7.03 4.29 16.22
N LEU A 542 6.46 4.04 17.40
CA LEU A 542 5.08 3.60 17.56
C LEU A 542 4.20 4.78 17.98
N GLY A 543 3.03 4.91 17.37
CA GLY A 543 1.99 5.87 17.71
C GLY A 543 0.66 5.19 18.04
N LEU A 544 -0.11 5.79 18.92
CA LEU A 544 -1.47 5.39 19.29
C LEU A 544 -2.39 6.58 19.08
N VAL A 545 -3.50 6.33 18.40
CA VAL A 545 -4.59 7.28 18.21
C VAL A 545 -5.77 6.81 19.04
N LEU A 546 -6.25 7.68 19.93
CA LEU A 546 -7.43 7.44 20.75
C LEU A 546 -8.40 8.61 20.69
N PRO A 547 -9.71 8.36 20.49
CA PRO A 547 -10.71 9.39 20.65
C PRO A 547 -10.95 9.68 22.15
N PRO A 548 -11.30 10.93 22.54
CA PRO A 548 -11.52 11.30 23.94
C PRO A 548 -12.60 10.48 24.68
N TYR A 549 -13.57 9.92 23.96
CA TYR A 549 -14.63 9.10 24.56
C TYR A 549 -14.21 7.64 24.85
N ASN A 550 -13.04 7.20 24.40
CA ASN A 550 -12.48 5.86 24.68
C ASN A 550 -11.36 5.88 25.73
N GLU A 551 -11.31 6.92 26.58
CA GLU A 551 -10.45 6.92 27.78
C GLU A 551 -10.79 5.78 28.75
N TYR A 552 -12.02 5.25 28.67
CA TYR A 552 -12.47 4.12 29.47
C TYR A 552 -13.13 3.08 28.57
N TYR A 553 -12.94 1.81 28.89
CA TYR A 553 -13.64 0.70 28.25
C TYR A 553 -14.31 -0.20 29.29
N ILE A 554 -15.26 -1.00 28.83
CA ILE A 554 -16.01 -1.94 29.66
C ILE A 554 -15.25 -3.26 29.71
N GLN A 555 -14.99 -3.74 30.92
CA GLN A 555 -14.50 -5.10 31.15
C GLN A 555 -15.54 -5.88 31.96
N ALA A 556 -16.14 -6.88 31.32
CA ALA A 556 -17.13 -7.74 31.93
C ALA A 556 -16.51 -8.57 33.07
N ASP A 557 -17.25 -8.64 34.18
CA ASP A 557 -16.94 -9.51 35.33
C ASP A 557 -18.06 -10.53 35.46
N LEU A 558 -17.95 -11.60 34.68
CA LEU A 558 -18.92 -12.69 34.64
C LEU A 558 -18.34 -13.90 35.37
N SER A 559 -18.21 -13.81 36.69
CA SER A 559 -17.76 -14.95 37.52
C SER A 559 -18.85 -16.02 37.73
N ASP A 560 -20.13 -15.72 37.43
CA ASP A 560 -21.26 -16.62 37.64
C ASP A 560 -21.61 -17.40 36.35
N VAL A 561 -21.39 -18.71 36.39
CA VAL A 561 -21.64 -19.64 35.27
C VAL A 561 -23.12 -19.69 34.86
N MET A 562 -24.06 -19.52 35.79
CA MET A 562 -25.49 -19.52 35.45
C MET A 562 -25.86 -18.28 34.64
N LEU A 563 -25.27 -17.14 34.98
CA LEU A 563 -25.47 -15.90 34.24
C LEU A 563 -24.86 -15.97 32.83
N GLN A 564 -23.66 -16.57 32.71
CA GLN A 564 -23.03 -16.81 31.40
C GLN A 564 -23.92 -17.66 30.50
N LEU A 565 -24.43 -18.79 31.00
CA LEU A 565 -25.32 -19.68 30.24
C LEU A 565 -26.63 -18.99 29.84
N GLN A 566 -27.20 -18.17 30.73
CA GLN A 566 -28.41 -17.40 30.42
C GLN A 566 -28.18 -16.43 29.25
N TYR A 567 -27.03 -15.77 29.20
CA TYR A 567 -26.71 -14.86 28.12
C TYR A 567 -26.27 -15.56 26.83
N LEU A 568 -25.60 -16.71 26.92
CA LEU A 568 -25.28 -17.54 25.75
C LEU A 568 -26.54 -18.06 25.03
N GLN A 569 -27.62 -18.35 25.77
CA GLN A 569 -28.91 -18.72 25.14
C GLN A 569 -29.45 -17.64 24.19
N SER A 570 -29.05 -16.38 24.39
CA SER A 570 -29.44 -15.28 23.50
C SER A 570 -28.73 -15.28 22.15
N LEU A 571 -27.66 -16.06 21.98
CA LEU A 571 -26.94 -16.22 20.72
C LEU A 571 -27.46 -17.41 19.89
N LEU A 572 -28.30 -18.28 20.48
CA LEU A 572 -28.82 -19.46 19.81
C LEU A 572 -29.81 -19.06 18.69
N PRO A 573 -29.82 -19.79 17.55
CA PRO A 573 -30.78 -19.56 16.46
C PRO A 573 -32.24 -19.59 16.90
N SER A 574 -32.59 -20.35 17.95
CA SER A 574 -33.94 -20.38 18.53
C SER A 574 -34.41 -19.01 19.04
N SER A 575 -33.49 -18.10 19.36
CA SER A 575 -33.82 -16.74 19.80
C SER A 575 -34.20 -15.82 18.64
N PHE A 576 -33.86 -16.16 17.40
CA PHE A 576 -33.97 -15.25 16.25
C PHE A 576 -35.40 -14.86 15.91
N GLU A 577 -36.34 -15.80 16.07
CA GLU A 577 -37.77 -15.52 15.88
C GLU A 577 -38.32 -14.51 16.89
N SER A 578 -37.84 -14.57 18.14
CA SER A 578 -38.42 -13.78 19.24
C SER A 578 -37.70 -12.47 19.51
N SER A 579 -36.41 -12.38 19.18
CA SER A 579 -35.52 -11.26 19.54
C SER A 579 -34.69 -10.73 18.37
N GLY A 580 -34.81 -11.30 17.17
CA GLY A 580 -34.09 -10.89 15.97
C GLY A 580 -32.82 -11.69 15.72
N HIS A 581 -32.37 -11.68 14.47
CA HIS A 581 -31.16 -12.34 13.99
C HIS A 581 -29.91 -11.76 14.63
N VAL A 582 -28.92 -12.60 14.91
CA VAL A 582 -27.65 -12.19 15.52
C VAL A 582 -26.51 -12.45 14.53
N PHE A 583 -25.71 -11.41 14.29
CA PHE A 583 -24.42 -11.51 13.64
C PHE A 583 -23.31 -11.41 14.68
N LEU A 584 -22.32 -12.29 14.54
CA LEU A 584 -21.15 -12.37 15.42
C LEU A 584 -19.91 -11.93 14.66
N ALA A 585 -19.16 -10.98 15.21
CA ALA A 585 -17.92 -10.52 14.60
C ALA A 585 -16.86 -11.65 14.52
N PRO A 586 -16.23 -11.89 13.36
CA PRO A 586 -15.22 -12.94 13.16
C PRO A 586 -13.87 -12.58 13.80
N ARG A 587 -13.83 -12.60 15.15
CA ARG A 587 -12.63 -12.35 15.96
C ARG A 587 -11.94 -13.66 16.34
N GLU A 588 -10.63 -13.62 16.56
CA GLU A 588 -9.85 -14.75 17.10
C GLU A 588 -10.15 -14.96 18.61
N TYR A 589 -11.39 -15.35 18.97
CA TYR A 589 -11.78 -15.57 20.38
C TYR A 589 -10.96 -16.66 21.07
N CYS A 590 -10.66 -17.73 20.32
CA CYS A 590 -9.83 -18.85 20.75
C CYS A 590 -8.96 -19.31 19.59
N LYS A 591 -7.76 -19.82 19.87
CA LYS A 591 -6.82 -20.29 18.83
C LYS A 591 -7.35 -21.45 17.97
N ARG A 592 -8.26 -22.25 18.52
CA ARG A 592 -8.88 -23.41 17.83
C ARG A 592 -10.11 -23.05 16.99
N LEU A 593 -10.57 -21.80 17.05
CA LEU A 593 -11.76 -21.37 16.31
C LEU A 593 -11.42 -21.11 14.84
N HIS A 594 -12.09 -21.81 13.94
CA HIS A 594 -11.96 -21.58 12.51
C HIS A 594 -12.80 -20.37 12.07
N LEU A 595 -12.13 -19.34 11.54
CA LEU A 595 -12.77 -18.20 10.91
C LEU A 595 -13.42 -18.64 9.59
N SER A 596 -14.67 -18.25 9.35
CA SER A 596 -15.40 -18.48 8.10
C SER A 596 -16.01 -17.17 7.63
N ASP A 597 -16.02 -16.95 6.31
CA ASP A 597 -16.66 -15.79 5.70
C ASP A 597 -18.19 -15.85 5.87
N ASN A 598 -18.75 -17.05 6.00
CA ASN A 598 -20.17 -17.22 6.28
C ASN A 598 -20.45 -17.10 7.78
N ASN A 599 -21.14 -16.03 8.17
CA ASN A 599 -21.38 -15.70 9.57
C ASN A 599 -22.19 -16.76 10.33
N THR A 600 -23.16 -17.40 9.68
CA THR A 600 -23.99 -18.44 10.31
C THR A 600 -23.14 -19.66 10.67
N GLN A 601 -22.25 -20.07 9.76
CA GLN A 601 -21.30 -21.16 10.01
C GLN A 601 -20.31 -20.76 11.11
N PHE A 602 -19.83 -19.52 11.10
CA PHE A 602 -18.93 -19.01 12.14
C PHE A 602 -19.59 -19.02 13.53
N LEU A 603 -20.86 -18.61 13.61
CA LEU A 603 -21.64 -18.65 14.85
C LEU A 603 -21.85 -20.10 15.34
N GLU A 604 -22.16 -21.04 14.45
CA GLU A 604 -22.28 -22.45 14.80
C GLU A 604 -20.96 -23.04 15.32
N ASN A 605 -19.85 -22.74 14.64
CA ASN A 605 -18.51 -23.14 15.08
C ASN A 605 -18.19 -22.58 16.47
N PHE A 606 -18.52 -21.31 16.71
CA PHE A 606 -18.32 -20.66 18.00
C PHE A 606 -19.18 -21.33 19.10
N LEU A 607 -20.46 -21.54 18.85
CA LEU A 607 -21.37 -22.17 19.81
C LEU A 607 -20.96 -23.62 20.13
N SER A 608 -20.54 -24.39 19.12
CA SER A 608 -20.02 -25.75 19.34
C SER A 608 -18.78 -25.72 20.24
N LEU A 609 -17.86 -24.78 19.98
CA LEU A 609 -16.63 -24.65 20.78
C LEU A 609 -16.92 -24.29 22.24
N MET A 610 -17.91 -23.43 22.48
CA MET A 610 -18.33 -23.00 23.82
C MET A 610 -19.06 -24.09 24.61
N VAL A 611 -19.57 -25.14 23.95
CA VAL A 611 -20.08 -26.35 24.61
C VAL A 611 -18.93 -27.29 25.00
N ASP A 612 -17.90 -27.37 24.16
CA ASP A 612 -16.77 -28.28 24.35
C ASP A 612 -15.69 -27.75 25.30
N ILE A 613 -15.51 -26.43 25.34
CA ILE A 613 -14.47 -25.75 26.13
C ILE A 613 -15.12 -24.76 27.09
N THR A 614 -14.67 -24.76 28.34
CA THR A 614 -15.05 -23.70 29.27
C THR A 614 -14.34 -22.39 28.89
N PRO A 615 -15.00 -21.22 29.00
CA PRO A 615 -14.42 -19.92 28.64
C PRO A 615 -13.09 -19.61 29.34
N GLU A 616 -12.79 -20.30 30.44
CA GLU A 616 -11.61 -20.12 31.29
C GLU A 616 -10.33 -20.81 30.78
N SER A 617 -10.37 -21.50 29.65
CA SER A 617 -9.19 -22.15 29.05
C SER A 617 -8.08 -21.15 28.68
N GLU A 618 -6.81 -21.53 28.85
CA GLU A 618 -5.63 -20.74 28.42
C GLU A 618 -5.58 -20.53 26.88
N ASP A 619 -6.36 -21.29 26.11
CA ASP A 619 -6.43 -21.20 24.65
C ASP A 619 -7.32 -20.05 24.13
N CYS A 620 -8.06 -19.38 25.03
CA CYS A 620 -9.09 -18.39 24.71
C CYS A 620 -8.84 -17.04 25.40
N ASP A 621 -9.26 -15.94 24.75
CA ASP A 621 -9.27 -14.61 25.38
C ASP A 621 -10.55 -14.43 26.21
N GLN A 622 -10.40 -14.60 27.52
CA GLN A 622 -11.49 -14.46 28.49
C GLN A 622 -12.13 -13.06 28.44
N GLY A 623 -11.35 -12.00 28.22
CA GLY A 623 -11.85 -10.63 28.20
C GLY A 623 -12.80 -10.40 27.02
N LEU A 624 -12.42 -10.88 25.83
CA LEU A 624 -13.24 -10.77 24.63
C LEU A 624 -14.54 -11.58 24.75
N ILE A 625 -14.45 -12.82 25.22
CA ILE A 625 -15.61 -13.71 25.36
C ILE A 625 -16.58 -13.18 26.43
N HIS A 626 -16.10 -12.73 27.59
CA HIS A 626 -16.97 -12.19 28.62
C HIS A 626 -17.65 -10.89 28.18
N ASN A 627 -16.95 -10.00 27.47
CA ASN A 627 -17.54 -8.79 26.90
C ASN A 627 -18.63 -9.12 25.88
N LEU A 628 -18.37 -10.10 25.00
CA LEU A 628 -19.34 -10.59 24.02
C LEU A 628 -20.63 -11.12 24.69
N ILE A 629 -20.48 -11.98 25.70
CA ILE A 629 -21.61 -12.59 26.42
C ILE A 629 -22.41 -11.53 27.18
N LEU A 630 -21.74 -10.54 27.79
CA LEU A 630 -22.43 -9.45 28.47
C LEU A 630 -23.28 -8.63 27.48
N ASP A 631 -22.69 -8.23 26.36
CA ASP A 631 -23.36 -7.42 25.34
C ASP A 631 -24.52 -8.18 24.68
N SER A 632 -24.36 -9.49 24.40
CA SER A 632 -25.45 -10.31 23.85
C SER A 632 -26.67 -10.32 24.76
N GLY A 633 -26.45 -10.44 26.07
CA GLY A 633 -27.49 -10.39 27.09
C GLY A 633 -28.19 -9.03 27.18
N ILE A 634 -27.42 -7.93 27.11
CA ILE A 634 -27.95 -6.56 27.16
C ILE A 634 -28.83 -6.25 25.94
N ILE A 635 -28.37 -6.58 24.73
CA ILE A 635 -29.16 -6.35 23.51
C ILE A 635 -30.41 -7.25 23.48
N ALA A 636 -30.32 -8.50 23.93
CA ALA A 636 -31.48 -9.39 24.03
C ALA A 636 -32.58 -8.80 24.93
N GLN A 637 -32.17 -8.18 26.04
CA GLN A 637 -33.08 -7.52 26.97
C GLN A 637 -33.71 -6.26 26.35
N LEU A 638 -32.98 -5.52 25.51
CA LEU A 638 -33.54 -4.41 24.73
C LEU A 638 -34.60 -4.90 23.73
N ALA A 639 -34.27 -5.92 22.94
CA ALA A 639 -35.16 -6.46 21.92
C ALA A 639 -36.49 -6.97 22.52
N SER A 640 -36.39 -7.67 23.65
CA SER A 640 -37.57 -8.20 24.36
C SER A 640 -38.42 -7.12 25.04
N ARG A 641 -37.81 -6.07 25.61
CA ARG A 641 -38.53 -4.97 26.28
C ARG A 641 -39.15 -3.98 25.29
N VAL A 642 -38.46 -3.67 24.20
CA VAL A 642 -38.83 -2.58 23.28
C VAL A 642 -39.33 -3.13 21.95
N TRP A 643 -38.48 -3.82 21.17
CA TRP A 643 -38.76 -4.12 19.77
C TRP A 643 -39.93 -5.09 19.56
N LYS A 644 -40.06 -6.12 20.42
CA LYS A 644 -41.11 -7.14 20.31
C LYS A 644 -42.54 -6.56 20.35
N ASN A 645 -42.74 -5.43 21.03
CA ASN A 645 -44.05 -4.82 21.23
C ASN A 645 -44.33 -3.67 20.23
N LYS A 646 -43.51 -3.50 19.18
CA LYS A 646 -43.62 -2.40 18.21
C LYS A 646 -43.93 -2.92 16.82
N ASP A 647 -44.89 -2.26 16.16
CA ASP A 647 -45.18 -2.50 14.75
C ASP A 647 -44.35 -1.55 13.88
N LEU A 648 -43.26 -2.06 13.31
CA LEU A 648 -42.32 -1.26 12.51
C LEU A 648 -42.93 -0.70 11.22
N ASN A 649 -43.83 -1.45 10.59
CA ASN A 649 -44.44 -1.07 9.31
C ASN A 649 -45.32 0.19 9.47
N SER A 650 -46.06 0.29 10.59
CA SER A 650 -46.86 1.48 10.89
C SER A 650 -46.04 2.77 11.00
N TYR A 651 -44.75 2.66 11.35
CA TYR A 651 -43.82 3.78 11.42
C TYR A 651 -42.95 3.94 10.16
N GLY A 652 -43.08 3.06 9.16
CA GLY A 652 -42.30 3.11 7.92
C GLY A 652 -40.86 2.61 8.08
N PHE A 653 -40.63 1.59 8.92
CA PHE A 653 -39.32 0.97 9.09
C PHE A 653 -39.31 -0.47 8.59
N LEU A 654 -38.24 -0.84 7.89
CA LEU A 654 -37.96 -2.20 7.43
C LEU A 654 -37.29 -3.04 8.53
N ALA A 655 -36.38 -2.42 9.30
CA ALA A 655 -35.60 -3.10 10.33
C ALA A 655 -35.18 -2.14 11.45
N VAL A 656 -34.92 -2.70 12.63
CA VAL A 656 -34.23 -2.06 13.76
C VAL A 656 -33.01 -2.89 14.11
N PHE A 657 -31.90 -2.25 14.44
CA PHE A 657 -30.69 -2.94 14.82
C PHE A 657 -29.96 -2.29 15.99
N ALA A 658 -29.12 -3.08 16.65
CA ALA A 658 -28.17 -2.61 17.64
C ALA A 658 -26.85 -3.37 17.47
N SER A 659 -25.76 -2.62 17.36
CA SER A 659 -24.38 -3.12 17.25
C SER A 659 -23.59 -2.69 18.48
N THR A 660 -22.77 -3.58 19.01
CA THR A 660 -22.02 -3.37 20.26
C THR A 660 -20.52 -3.52 20.07
N ASP A 661 -19.77 -2.97 21.02
CA ASP A 661 -18.29 -3.04 21.08
C ASP A 661 -17.79 -4.50 21.22
N GLY A 662 -18.57 -5.36 21.91
CA GLY A 662 -18.31 -6.79 22.05
C GLY A 662 -18.40 -7.62 20.76
N GLY A 663 -18.82 -7.02 19.63
CA GLY A 663 -18.88 -7.71 18.34
C GLY A 663 -20.21 -8.41 18.06
N VAL A 664 -21.28 -8.03 18.77
CA VAL A 664 -22.65 -8.50 18.47
C VAL A 664 -23.40 -7.42 17.71
N THR A 665 -23.99 -7.80 16.57
CA THR A 665 -24.99 -7.00 15.86
C THR A 665 -26.30 -7.76 15.82
N ARG A 666 -27.39 -7.16 16.32
CA ARG A 666 -28.72 -7.79 16.29
C ARG A 666 -29.65 -7.01 15.38
N VAL A 667 -30.35 -7.71 14.50
CA VAL A 667 -31.29 -7.15 13.51
C VAL A 667 -32.68 -7.73 13.71
N PHE A 668 -33.69 -6.88 13.83
CA PHE A 668 -35.09 -7.26 14.03
C PHE A 668 -35.99 -6.61 12.97
N PRO A 669 -36.92 -7.33 12.33
CA PRO A 669 -37.23 -8.76 12.50
C PRO A 669 -36.23 -9.68 11.79
N ASN A 670 -36.30 -11.00 12.02
CA ASN A 670 -35.40 -11.99 11.41
C ASN A 670 -35.36 -11.91 9.86
N LEU A 671 -36.50 -11.65 9.23
CA LEU A 671 -36.61 -11.50 7.77
C LEU A 671 -35.71 -10.38 7.21
N ALA A 672 -35.45 -9.32 8.00
CA ALA A 672 -34.63 -8.21 7.54
C ALA A 672 -33.13 -8.57 7.45
N ALA A 673 -32.70 -9.66 8.09
CA ALA A 673 -31.30 -10.10 8.09
C ALA A 673 -30.82 -10.56 6.70
N GLU A 674 -31.72 -11.04 5.84
CA GLU A 674 -31.40 -11.41 4.45
C GLU A 674 -31.00 -10.19 3.60
N SER A 675 -31.49 -9.00 3.97
CA SER A 675 -31.20 -7.73 3.29
C SER A 675 -30.09 -6.94 4.00
N TRP A 676 -29.35 -7.56 4.92
CA TRP A 676 -28.32 -6.90 5.71
C TRP A 676 -26.94 -7.06 5.06
N ASP A 677 -26.52 -6.03 4.33
CA ASP A 677 -25.29 -6.06 3.52
C ASP A 677 -24.06 -5.45 4.25
N GLU A 678 -24.18 -5.10 5.53
CA GLU A 678 -23.08 -4.49 6.29
C GLU A 678 -22.15 -5.57 6.88
N ASP A 679 -20.86 -5.23 7.00
CA ASP A 679 -19.83 -6.11 7.60
C ASP A 679 -20.25 -6.54 9.02
N PRO A 680 -20.22 -7.85 9.34
CA PRO A 680 -20.60 -8.36 10.67
C PRO A 680 -19.66 -7.89 11.80
N GLU A 681 -18.43 -7.46 11.51
CA GLU A 681 -17.55 -6.79 12.47
C GLU A 681 -17.91 -5.29 12.55
N PRO A 682 -18.51 -4.82 13.66
CA PRO A 682 -18.92 -3.42 13.81
C PRO A 682 -17.75 -2.45 13.64
N PHE A 683 -16.53 -2.88 13.99
CA PHE A 683 -15.35 -2.03 13.86
C PHE A 683 -14.97 -1.78 12.41
N ASN A 684 -15.40 -2.58 11.43
CA ASN A 684 -15.16 -2.33 10.02
C ASN A 684 -16.31 -1.54 9.37
N SER A 685 -17.50 -1.52 9.99
CA SER A 685 -18.67 -0.84 9.42
C SER A 685 -18.60 0.69 9.55
N ASN A 686 -18.93 1.38 8.46
CA ASN A 686 -18.87 2.85 8.42
C ASN A 686 -19.90 3.50 9.38
N TYR A 687 -21.13 3.00 9.40
CA TYR A 687 -22.21 3.55 10.25
C TYR A 687 -21.83 3.55 11.74
N TYR A 688 -21.08 2.53 12.18
CA TYR A 688 -20.68 2.38 13.57
C TYR A 688 -19.63 3.44 13.94
N ARG A 689 -18.54 3.54 13.16
CA ARG A 689 -17.46 4.52 13.39
C ARG A 689 -17.95 5.97 13.35
N ARG A 690 -18.75 6.32 12.32
CA ARG A 690 -19.29 7.69 12.16
C ARG A 690 -20.25 8.07 13.27
N SER A 691 -21.10 7.13 13.71
CA SER A 691 -22.04 7.38 14.81
C SER A 691 -21.34 7.64 16.16
N LEU A 692 -20.15 7.06 16.37
CA LEU A 692 -19.38 7.29 17.58
C LEU A 692 -18.75 8.68 17.62
N ASP A 693 -18.25 9.18 16.49
CA ASP A 693 -17.64 10.51 16.42
C ASP A 693 -18.67 11.64 16.40
N ASN A 694 -19.74 11.46 15.64
CA ASN A 694 -20.79 12.46 15.49
C ASN A 694 -21.82 12.40 16.62
N LYS A 695 -22.51 13.53 16.83
CA LYS A 695 -23.67 13.61 17.73
C LYS A 695 -24.94 13.67 16.90
N GLY A 696 -25.96 12.93 17.30
CA GLY A 696 -27.26 12.90 16.63
C GLY A 696 -27.49 11.66 15.79
N TYR A 697 -28.32 11.79 14.75
CA TYR A 697 -28.70 10.72 13.83
C TYR A 697 -27.93 10.84 12.51
N MET A 698 -27.21 9.78 12.17
CA MET A 698 -26.44 9.66 10.94
C MET A 698 -27.26 8.90 9.90
N PHE A 699 -27.69 9.61 8.86
CA PHE A 699 -28.36 9.05 7.69
C PHE A 699 -27.31 8.65 6.66
N ARG A 700 -27.46 7.45 6.11
CA ARG A 700 -26.65 6.91 5.03
C ARG A 700 -27.56 6.26 4.00
N ALA A 701 -27.55 6.81 2.79
CA ALA A 701 -28.17 6.14 1.64
C ALA A 701 -27.23 5.03 1.14
N PRO A 702 -27.76 3.87 0.70
CA PRO A 702 -26.94 2.83 0.10
C PRO A 702 -26.32 3.37 -1.21
N PRO A 703 -25.00 3.20 -1.41
CA PRO A 703 -24.33 3.73 -2.58
C PRO A 703 -24.82 3.03 -3.85
N ARG A 704 -25.09 3.81 -4.91
CA ARG A 704 -25.40 3.29 -6.25
C ARG A 704 -24.31 3.68 -7.23
N VAL A 705 -23.81 2.71 -7.99
CA VAL A 705 -22.99 2.98 -9.17
C VAL A 705 -23.94 3.10 -10.36
N PHE A 706 -23.67 4.04 -11.27
CA PHE A 706 -24.52 4.33 -12.44
C PHE A 706 -24.83 3.10 -13.31
N ASP A 707 -24.02 2.03 -13.23
CA ASP A 707 -24.08 0.82 -14.06
C ASP A 707 -24.70 -0.40 -13.34
N ASP A 708 -24.96 -0.31 -12.02
CA ASP A 708 -25.58 -1.39 -11.24
C ASP A 708 -27.12 -1.33 -11.32
N SER A 709 -27.63 -1.47 -12.55
CA SER A 709 -29.05 -1.75 -12.77
C SER A 709 -29.43 -3.22 -12.46
N VAL A 710 -28.49 -4.06 -12.02
CA VAL A 710 -28.66 -5.52 -11.96
C VAL A 710 -29.03 -6.05 -10.56
N GLY A 711 -28.98 -5.22 -9.50
CA GLY A 711 -29.13 -5.72 -8.11
C GLY A 711 -30.49 -5.55 -7.42
N VAL A 712 -31.39 -4.69 -7.91
CA VAL A 712 -32.64 -4.37 -7.17
C VAL A 712 -33.84 -4.38 -8.12
N GLU A 713 -34.19 -5.57 -8.62
CA GLU A 713 -35.44 -5.71 -9.37
C GLU A 713 -36.69 -5.71 -8.46
N ASN A 714 -36.58 -5.89 -7.13
CA ASN A 714 -37.76 -6.06 -6.27
C ASN A 714 -37.71 -5.49 -4.81
N GLY A 715 -36.67 -4.75 -4.41
CA GLY A 715 -36.54 -4.24 -3.03
C GLY A 715 -36.70 -2.72 -2.89
N THR A 716 -37.44 -2.25 -1.88
CA THR A 716 -37.41 -0.83 -1.47
C THR A 716 -36.01 -0.46 -0.98
N VAL A 717 -35.53 0.72 -1.39
CA VAL A 717 -34.20 1.22 -1.00
C VAL A 717 -34.19 1.49 0.50
N GLY A 718 -33.43 0.71 1.25
CA GLY A 718 -33.33 0.88 2.69
C GLY A 718 -32.27 1.90 3.06
N ILE A 719 -32.67 3.10 3.48
CA ILE A 719 -31.75 4.11 4.03
C ILE A 719 -31.41 3.70 5.47
N LEU A 720 -30.12 3.63 5.80
CA LEU A 720 -29.68 3.29 7.15
C LEU A 720 -29.57 4.56 8.00
N VAL A 721 -30.11 4.52 9.21
CA VAL A 721 -29.96 5.61 10.19
C VAL A 721 -29.40 5.03 11.48
N SER A 722 -28.37 5.69 12.02
CA SER A 722 -27.64 5.20 13.19
C SER A 722 -27.35 6.32 14.19
N SER A 723 -27.24 5.96 15.47
CA SER A 723 -26.90 6.90 16.54
C SER A 723 -26.17 6.18 17.68
N SER A 724 -25.15 6.83 18.25
CA SER A 724 -24.40 6.28 19.38
C SER A 724 -25.14 6.41 20.71
N VAL A 725 -25.04 5.38 21.54
CA VAL A 725 -25.68 5.32 22.85
C VAL A 725 -24.72 5.89 23.89
N GLU A 726 -24.92 7.14 24.27
CA GLU A 726 -24.10 7.79 25.30
C GLU A 726 -24.56 7.43 26.72
N VAL A 727 -23.72 6.75 27.48
CA VAL A 727 -23.98 6.36 28.88
C VAL A 727 -23.00 7.11 29.80
N ASN A 728 -23.52 7.72 30.86
CA ASN A 728 -22.70 8.35 31.90
C ASN A 728 -22.71 7.47 33.16
N LEU A 729 -21.58 6.83 33.47
CA LEU A 729 -21.43 5.95 34.62
C LEU A 729 -20.45 6.57 35.62
N GLY A 730 -20.98 7.12 36.72
CA GLY A 730 -20.15 7.70 37.79
C GLY A 730 -19.32 8.91 37.35
N GLY A 731 -19.85 9.75 36.45
CA GLY A 731 -19.17 10.94 35.93
C GLY A 731 -18.28 10.66 34.70
N LYS A 732 -18.25 9.42 34.20
CA LYS A 732 -17.47 9.01 33.03
C LYS A 732 -18.41 8.75 31.85
N LEU A 733 -18.13 9.39 30.72
CA LEU A 733 -18.88 9.23 29.48
C LEU A 733 -18.37 8.01 28.69
N LEU A 734 -19.28 7.16 28.23
CA LEU A 734 -19.01 5.97 27.43
C LEU A 734 -19.98 5.86 26.26
N LYS A 735 -19.53 5.23 25.18
CA LYS A 735 -20.35 4.93 23.99
C LYS A 735 -20.28 3.42 23.64
N PRO A 736 -20.93 2.53 24.42
CA PRO A 736 -20.76 1.07 24.27
C PRO A 736 -21.48 0.46 23.06
N ALA A 737 -22.49 1.14 22.50
CA ALA A 737 -23.33 0.60 21.45
C ALA A 737 -23.80 1.68 20.47
N VAL A 738 -24.12 1.26 19.26
CA VAL A 738 -24.78 2.06 18.23
C VAL A 738 -26.10 1.39 17.90
N VAL A 739 -27.18 2.16 17.96
CA VAL A 739 -28.53 1.70 17.60
C VAL A 739 -28.99 2.39 16.34
N GLY A 740 -29.85 1.73 15.57
CA GLY A 740 -30.32 2.29 14.32
C GLY A 740 -31.53 1.58 13.74
N VAL A 741 -31.96 2.08 12.58
CA VAL A 741 -33.09 1.56 11.82
C VAL A 741 -32.80 1.61 10.33
N LYS A 742 -33.47 0.74 9.57
CA LYS A 742 -33.51 0.77 8.10
C LYS A 742 -34.87 1.34 7.69
N LEU A 743 -34.87 2.48 7.02
CA LEU A 743 -36.08 3.19 6.59
C LEU A 743 -36.69 2.52 5.37
N ASP A 744 -38.01 2.53 5.29
CA ASP A 744 -38.72 2.35 4.03
C ASP A 744 -38.78 3.70 3.29
N LEU A 745 -38.10 3.78 2.14
CA LEU A 745 -38.01 5.01 1.35
C LEU A 745 -39.40 5.55 0.98
N GLU A 746 -40.32 4.70 0.53
CA GLU A 746 -41.63 5.15 0.03
C GLU A 746 -42.46 5.78 1.15
N ALA A 747 -42.56 5.07 2.28
CA ALA A 747 -43.29 5.53 3.46
C ALA A 747 -42.70 6.84 4.03
N TRP A 748 -41.38 6.97 4.08
CA TRP A 748 -40.72 8.17 4.59
C TRP A 748 -40.76 9.36 3.64
N VAL A 749 -40.71 9.12 2.33
CA VAL A 749 -40.91 10.17 1.32
C VAL A 749 -42.33 10.73 1.41
N ASP A 750 -43.34 9.88 1.64
CA ASP A 750 -44.72 10.35 1.84
C ASP A 750 -44.89 11.15 3.13
N LYS A 751 -44.27 10.72 4.23
CA LYS A 751 -44.20 11.51 5.47
C LYS A 751 -43.49 12.84 5.26
N PHE A 752 -42.35 12.83 4.58
CA PHE A 752 -41.56 14.03 4.29
C PHE A 752 -42.39 15.07 3.52
N LYS A 753 -43.15 14.65 2.50
CA LYS A 753 -44.07 15.55 1.76
C LYS A 753 -45.09 16.21 2.68
N ILE A 754 -45.70 15.43 3.60
CA ILE A 754 -46.68 15.94 4.56
C ILE A 754 -46.04 16.92 5.57
N LEU A 755 -44.78 16.68 5.95
CA LEU A 755 -44.02 17.56 6.84
C LEU A 755 -43.58 18.86 6.16
N ALA A 756 -43.33 18.78 4.85
CA ALA A 756 -42.96 19.90 3.98
C ALA A 756 -44.14 20.55 3.25
N SER A 757 -45.38 20.31 3.71
CA SER A 757 -46.59 20.98 3.21
C SER A 757 -47.37 21.69 4.33
N ASN A 758 -48.19 22.66 3.93
CA ASN A 758 -49.05 23.43 4.85
C ASN A 758 -50.37 22.71 5.21
N VAL A 759 -50.61 21.51 4.67
CA VAL A 759 -51.86 20.73 4.86
C VAL A 759 -52.11 20.31 6.32
N SER A 760 -51.07 20.27 7.15
CA SER A 760 -51.17 19.81 8.54
C SER A 760 -51.79 20.80 9.54
N ASP A 761 -51.91 22.09 9.21
CA ASP A 761 -52.42 23.07 10.17
C ASP A 761 -53.95 23.17 10.09
N SER A 762 -54.62 22.26 10.79
CA SER A 762 -56.09 22.21 10.93
C SER A 762 -56.71 23.42 11.66
N ARG A 763 -55.89 24.45 11.98
CA ARG A 763 -56.35 25.74 12.50
C ARG A 763 -56.52 26.82 11.43
N GLN A 764 -56.12 26.57 10.18
CA GLN A 764 -56.42 27.45 9.06
C GLN A 764 -57.29 26.68 8.05
N GLY A 765 -58.54 27.11 7.95
CA GLY A 765 -59.48 26.56 6.97
C GLY A 765 -58.91 26.59 5.56
N SER A 766 -59.27 25.59 4.76
CA SER A 766 -58.85 25.38 3.37
C SER A 766 -58.78 26.69 2.56
N HIS A 767 -57.57 27.26 2.44
CA HIS A 767 -57.31 28.32 1.48
C HIS A 767 -57.15 27.69 0.09
N LYS A 768 -58.27 27.31 -0.51
CA LYS A 768 -58.30 26.94 -1.94
C LYS A 768 -57.93 28.17 -2.76
N CYS A 769 -56.92 28.02 -3.63
CA CYS A 769 -56.42 29.04 -4.52
C CYS A 769 -57.55 29.68 -5.35
N GLY A 770 -57.62 31.01 -5.31
CA GLY A 770 -58.46 31.83 -6.17
C GLY A 770 -57.59 32.70 -7.07
N PRO A 771 -58.13 33.27 -8.17
CA PRO A 771 -57.35 33.86 -9.27
C PRO A 771 -56.62 35.19 -8.93
N SER A 772 -56.57 35.61 -7.66
CA SER A 772 -56.01 36.89 -7.23
C SER A 772 -55.22 36.85 -5.91
N ARG A 773 -54.79 35.67 -5.44
CA ARG A 773 -53.83 35.55 -4.32
C ARG A 773 -52.73 34.56 -4.69
N SER A 774 -51.47 34.96 -4.47
CA SER A 774 -50.28 34.11 -4.61
C SER A 774 -50.47 32.81 -3.83
N CYS A 775 -50.53 31.67 -4.52
CA CYS A 775 -50.53 30.37 -3.84
C CYS A 775 -49.19 30.23 -3.10
N GLU A 776 -49.26 29.92 -1.80
CA GLU A 776 -48.08 29.61 -1.01
C GLU A 776 -47.47 28.31 -1.54
N MET A 777 -46.21 28.40 -1.98
CA MET A 777 -45.38 27.31 -2.49
C MET A 777 -45.34 26.09 -1.54
N ASP A 778 -45.52 24.87 -2.05
CA ASP A 778 -45.48 23.61 -1.30
C ASP A 778 -44.65 22.51 -2.00
N CYS A 779 -44.22 21.50 -1.22
CA CYS A 779 -43.45 20.34 -1.71
C CYS A 779 -44.34 19.14 -2.07
N GLU A 780 -45.54 19.37 -2.64
CA GLU A 780 -46.42 18.28 -3.07
C GLU A 780 -45.89 17.54 -4.32
N VAL A 781 -46.48 16.38 -4.63
CA VAL A 781 -46.08 15.55 -5.77
C VAL A 781 -46.60 16.19 -7.07
N ASN A 782 -45.73 16.36 -8.07
CA ASN A 782 -46.03 16.90 -9.40
C ASN A 782 -46.31 18.41 -9.45
N THR A 783 -45.86 19.21 -8.47
CA THR A 783 -45.67 20.64 -8.73
C THR A 783 -44.39 20.80 -9.55
N ASP A 784 -44.53 21.24 -10.80
CA ASP A 784 -43.41 21.53 -11.71
C ASP A 784 -42.61 22.78 -11.28
N ASP A 785 -43.04 23.47 -10.21
CA ASP A 785 -42.47 24.75 -9.79
C ASP A 785 -41.39 24.59 -8.71
N LEU A 786 -41.42 23.53 -7.87
CA LEU A 786 -40.53 23.37 -6.70
C LEU A 786 -39.92 21.98 -6.54
N LEU A 787 -38.64 21.98 -6.24
CA LEU A 787 -37.83 20.80 -5.96
C LEU A 787 -37.40 20.82 -4.49
N CYS A 788 -37.71 19.74 -3.76
CA CYS A 788 -37.42 19.61 -2.34
C CYS A 788 -36.55 18.36 -2.10
N TYR A 789 -35.36 18.58 -1.57
CA TYR A 789 -34.33 17.56 -1.38
C TYR A 789 -33.91 17.44 0.08
N LEU A 790 -33.62 16.21 0.51
CA LEU A 790 -32.79 15.92 1.67
C LEU A 790 -31.46 15.35 1.17
N ILE A 791 -30.38 16.05 1.51
CA ILE A 791 -29.01 15.72 1.12
C ILE A 791 -28.22 15.48 2.41
N ASP A 792 -27.36 14.48 2.44
CA ASP A 792 -26.48 14.26 3.59
C ASP A 792 -25.21 15.14 3.54
N ASP A 793 -24.35 14.98 4.54
CA ASP A 793 -23.09 15.72 4.66
C ASP A 793 -22.01 15.32 3.65
N GLY A 794 -22.10 14.14 3.05
CA GLY A 794 -21.27 13.72 1.92
C GLY A 794 -21.72 14.30 0.59
N GLY A 795 -22.93 14.89 0.54
CA GLY A 795 -23.52 15.39 -0.69
C GLY A 795 -24.25 14.31 -1.49
N PHE A 796 -24.73 13.23 -0.84
CA PHE A 796 -25.56 12.21 -1.46
C PHE A 796 -27.04 12.51 -1.29
N LEU A 797 -27.82 12.16 -2.31
CA LEU A 797 -29.28 12.30 -2.26
C LEU A 797 -29.89 11.25 -1.34
N VAL A 798 -30.57 11.70 -0.28
CA VAL A 798 -31.29 10.83 0.68
C VAL A 798 -32.77 10.71 0.30
N MET A 799 -33.47 11.83 0.08
CA MET A 799 -34.88 11.84 -0.31
C MET A 799 -35.21 13.02 -1.24
N SER A 800 -36.24 12.85 -2.07
CA SER A 800 -36.74 13.89 -2.98
C SER A 800 -38.26 13.81 -3.14
N ASN A 801 -38.91 14.96 -3.34
CA ASN A 801 -40.35 15.01 -3.66
C ASN A 801 -40.68 14.39 -5.03
N GLN A 802 -39.79 14.54 -6.02
CA GLN A 802 -39.97 14.05 -7.39
C GLN A 802 -39.75 12.53 -7.51
N ARG A 803 -40.66 11.83 -8.21
CA ARG A 803 -40.61 10.37 -8.42
C ARG A 803 -39.40 9.92 -9.25
N ASP A 804 -39.00 10.71 -10.23
CA ASP A 804 -37.84 10.40 -11.09
C ASP A 804 -36.52 10.38 -10.31
N HIS A 805 -36.47 11.08 -9.17
CA HIS A 805 -35.30 11.09 -8.30
C HIS A 805 -35.25 9.88 -7.34
N TRP A 806 -36.33 9.11 -7.19
CA TRP A 806 -36.34 7.95 -6.28
C TRP A 806 -35.37 6.86 -6.76
N LYS A 807 -35.21 6.71 -8.08
CA LYS A 807 -34.20 5.84 -8.69
C LYS A 807 -32.77 6.37 -8.52
N LYS A 808 -32.61 7.66 -8.21
CA LYS A 808 -31.33 8.36 -8.04
C LYS A 808 -30.90 8.51 -6.57
N VAL A 809 -31.69 8.02 -5.61
CA VAL A 809 -31.32 8.02 -4.17
C VAL A 809 -30.02 7.22 -3.99
N GLY A 810 -29.09 7.76 -3.21
CA GLY A 810 -27.75 7.20 -3.03
C GLY A 810 -26.72 7.61 -4.08
N LEU A 811 -27.09 8.38 -5.11
CA LEU A 811 -26.15 9.01 -6.03
C LEU A 811 -25.63 10.33 -5.45
N PHE A 812 -24.40 10.68 -5.85
CA PHE A 812 -23.83 11.99 -5.54
C PHE A 812 -24.69 13.09 -6.16
N PHE A 813 -24.97 14.14 -5.39
CA PHE A 813 -25.91 15.18 -5.77
C PHE A 813 -25.45 15.97 -7.01
N GLY A 814 -24.14 16.07 -7.25
CA GLY A 814 -23.58 16.63 -8.49
C GLY A 814 -23.96 15.86 -9.75
N ASP A 815 -24.38 14.60 -9.65
CA ASP A 815 -24.90 13.82 -10.77
C ASP A 815 -26.43 13.90 -10.90
N VAL A 816 -27.12 14.34 -9.84
CA VAL A 816 -28.57 14.53 -9.83
C VAL A 816 -28.93 15.93 -10.32
N ASP A 817 -28.38 16.97 -9.69
CA ASP A 817 -28.49 18.38 -10.08
C ASP A 817 -27.09 19.03 -9.97
N PRO A 818 -26.28 18.99 -11.05
CA PRO A 818 -24.92 19.53 -11.05
C PRO A 818 -24.88 21.01 -10.74
N TYR A 819 -25.89 21.75 -11.23
CA TYR A 819 -25.97 23.19 -11.07
C TYR A 819 -26.22 23.56 -9.60
N LEU A 820 -27.05 22.80 -8.89
CA LEU A 820 -27.37 23.11 -7.49
C LEU A 820 -26.19 22.72 -6.61
N MET A 821 -25.57 21.56 -6.86
CA MET A 821 -24.39 21.15 -6.10
C MET A 821 -23.25 22.16 -6.23
N HIS A 822 -22.99 22.66 -7.45
CA HIS A 822 -21.99 23.71 -7.65
C HIS A 822 -22.36 25.00 -6.92
N ALA A 823 -23.64 25.41 -6.92
CA ALA A 823 -24.09 26.57 -6.17
C ALA A 823 -23.92 26.39 -4.65
N LEU A 824 -24.23 25.20 -4.11
CA LEU A 824 -24.02 24.85 -2.70
C LEU A 824 -22.52 24.90 -2.34
N PHE A 825 -21.65 24.44 -3.23
CA PHE A 825 -20.19 24.50 -3.07
C PHE A 825 -19.65 25.95 -3.13
N ASN A 826 -20.06 26.74 -4.13
CA ASN A 826 -19.59 28.13 -4.30
C ASN A 826 -20.03 29.04 -3.13
N ASN A 827 -21.19 28.76 -2.53
CA ASN A 827 -21.66 29.46 -1.33
C ASN A 827 -21.06 28.91 -0.02
N SER A 828 -20.01 28.08 -0.12
CA SER A 828 -19.30 27.50 1.02
C SER A 828 -20.20 26.70 1.98
N ILE A 829 -21.25 26.03 1.48
CA ILE A 829 -22.07 25.11 2.29
C ILE A 829 -21.37 23.77 2.44
N TYR A 830 -20.79 23.30 1.33
CA TYR A 830 -19.89 22.17 1.27
C TYR A 830 -18.46 22.64 1.00
N SER A 831 -17.49 21.93 1.57
CA SER A 831 -16.08 22.01 1.22
C SER A 831 -15.64 20.71 0.56
N ARG A 832 -14.69 20.81 -0.37
CA ARG A 832 -14.10 19.67 -1.08
C ARG A 832 -12.71 19.40 -0.53
N ARG A 833 -12.39 18.15 -0.27
CA ARG A 833 -11.02 17.68 -0.04
C ARG A 833 -10.69 16.59 -1.04
N GLN A 834 -9.50 16.65 -1.61
CA GLN A 834 -9.00 15.62 -2.51
C GLN A 834 -8.03 14.75 -1.71
N SER A 835 -8.24 13.44 -1.78
CA SER A 835 -7.33 12.43 -1.22
C SER A 835 -6.73 11.61 -2.35
N PHE A 836 -5.46 11.27 -2.19
CA PHE A 836 -4.70 10.47 -3.14
C PHE A 836 -4.60 9.03 -2.63
N GLN A 837 -4.98 8.07 -3.46
CA GLN A 837 -4.85 6.66 -3.15
C GLN A 837 -3.71 6.08 -3.97
N TYR A 838 -2.58 5.84 -3.32
CA TYR A 838 -1.35 5.35 -3.93
C TYR A 838 -1.33 3.82 -4.16
N GLN A 839 -2.32 3.10 -3.61
CA GLN A 839 -2.40 1.63 -3.67
C GLN A 839 -3.53 1.14 -4.59
N SER A 840 -3.97 1.94 -5.55
CA SER A 840 -5.04 1.55 -6.49
C SER A 840 -4.50 0.74 -7.67
N ALA A 841 -5.36 -0.12 -8.22
CA ALA A 841 -5.13 -0.79 -9.49
C ALA A 841 -5.95 -0.08 -10.58
N CYS A 842 -5.30 0.35 -11.66
CA CYS A 842 -5.97 0.92 -12.83
C CYS A 842 -5.79 0.02 -14.04
N GLU A 843 -6.82 -0.02 -14.87
CA GLU A 843 -6.70 -0.57 -16.22
C GLU A 843 -5.67 0.26 -17.00
N PRO A 844 -4.73 -0.38 -17.70
CA PRO A 844 -3.72 0.34 -18.43
C PRO A 844 -4.36 1.10 -19.59
N VAL A 845 -4.07 2.40 -19.69
CA VAL A 845 -4.47 3.22 -20.83
C VAL A 845 -3.83 2.62 -22.09
N SER A 846 -4.66 2.23 -23.06
CA SER A 846 -4.17 1.84 -24.37
C SER A 846 -3.49 3.06 -25.01
N SER A 847 -2.17 3.14 -24.91
CA SER A 847 -1.43 4.20 -25.60
C SER A 847 -1.67 4.03 -27.10
N SER A 848 -2.34 5.01 -27.71
CA SER A 848 -2.60 5.07 -29.14
C SER A 848 -1.31 5.40 -29.92
N HIS A 849 -0.29 4.56 -29.77
CA HIS A 849 0.91 4.54 -30.59
C HIS A 849 0.90 3.32 -31.51
N THR A 850 -0.22 3.08 -32.20
CA THR A 850 -0.20 2.36 -33.48
C THR A 850 0.41 3.28 -34.54
N GLY A 851 1.72 3.48 -34.43
CA GLY A 851 2.53 4.27 -35.34
C GLY A 851 3.75 3.50 -35.82
N ALA A 852 3.64 2.17 -36.01
CA ALA A 852 4.64 1.39 -36.72
C ALA A 852 4.12 1.08 -38.12
N ALA A 853 4.21 2.06 -39.03
CA ALA A 853 4.27 1.76 -40.45
C ALA A 853 5.58 0.99 -40.69
N SER A 854 5.51 -0.24 -41.17
CA SER A 854 6.67 -1.00 -41.62
C SER A 854 7.34 -0.25 -42.77
N ARG A 855 8.42 0.48 -42.50
CA ARG A 855 9.31 0.97 -43.56
C ARG A 855 10.42 -0.05 -43.77
N SER A 856 10.16 -1.00 -44.66
CA SER A 856 11.19 -1.75 -45.35
C SER A 856 12.05 -0.76 -46.16
N PHE A 857 13.29 -0.55 -45.73
CA PHE A 857 14.31 0.13 -46.52
C PHE A 857 14.76 -0.82 -47.64
N PHE A 858 14.32 -0.55 -48.86
CA PHE A 858 14.97 -1.10 -50.06
C PHE A 858 16.21 -0.24 -50.36
N VAL A 859 17.40 -0.81 -50.23
CA VAL A 859 18.60 -0.27 -50.85
C VAL A 859 18.59 -0.70 -52.30
N VAL A 860 18.32 0.23 -53.22
CA VAL A 860 18.56 0.02 -54.65
C VAL A 860 20.01 0.44 -54.92
N SER A 861 20.90 -0.54 -55.03
CA SER A 861 22.16 -0.35 -55.73
C SER A 861 21.91 -0.66 -57.21
N ASP A 862 21.98 0.39 -58.01
CA ASP A 862 21.94 0.31 -59.47
C ASP A 862 23.29 -0.21 -59.97
N GLU A 863 23.32 -1.35 -60.66
CA GLU A 863 24.31 -1.65 -61.72
C GLU A 863 23.88 -2.88 -62.53
N GLY A 864 23.37 -2.63 -63.75
CA GLY A 864 23.79 -3.31 -64.98
C GLY A 864 23.43 -4.78 -65.25
N ARG A 865 22.42 -4.97 -66.11
CA ARG A 865 22.30 -6.00 -67.20
C ARG A 865 23.00 -7.36 -67.00
N ASP A 866 22.22 -8.45 -66.90
CA ASP A 866 21.90 -9.28 -68.08
C ASP A 866 20.90 -10.40 -67.75
N SER A 867 20.31 -10.91 -68.82
CA SER A 867 19.05 -11.63 -68.94
C SER A 867 19.08 -13.14 -68.56
N PHE A 868 17.92 -13.66 -68.13
CA PHE A 868 17.45 -15.06 -68.15
C PHE A 868 18.14 -16.11 -67.25
N ASN A 869 17.43 -16.58 -66.20
CA ASN A 869 16.78 -17.90 -66.26
C ASN A 869 15.80 -18.16 -65.08
N SER A 870 14.54 -18.39 -65.44
CA SER A 870 13.40 -18.60 -64.55
C SER A 870 13.28 -20.05 -64.07
N ILE A 871 14.29 -20.63 -63.40
CA ILE A 871 14.21 -22.00 -62.84
C ILE A 871 14.71 -22.11 -61.38
N GLN A 872 15.03 -20.99 -60.70
CA GLN A 872 15.53 -21.04 -59.31
C GLN A 872 14.58 -20.49 -58.24
N LEU A 873 13.35 -20.10 -58.60
CA LEU A 873 12.36 -19.58 -57.63
C LEU A 873 11.44 -20.67 -57.07
N LEU A 874 11.36 -21.84 -57.71
CA LEU A 874 10.48 -22.94 -57.29
C LEU A 874 11.15 -23.94 -56.33
N TYR A 875 12.48 -24.06 -56.35
CA TYR A 875 13.20 -24.94 -55.40
C TYR A 875 13.40 -24.32 -54.00
N GLY A 876 13.22 -23.01 -53.85
CA GLY A 876 13.26 -22.33 -52.54
C GLY A 876 11.96 -22.41 -51.73
N LEU A 877 10.84 -22.75 -52.36
CA LEU A 877 9.53 -22.79 -51.69
C LEU A 877 9.17 -24.18 -51.11
N ALA A 878 9.88 -25.24 -51.49
CA ALA A 878 9.67 -26.58 -50.92
C ALA A 878 10.55 -26.86 -49.68
N TYR A 879 11.68 -26.16 -49.51
CA TYR A 879 12.59 -26.37 -48.37
C TYR A 879 12.26 -25.51 -47.14
N ASN A 880 11.40 -24.50 -47.28
CA ASN A 880 10.98 -23.63 -46.17
C ASN A 880 9.77 -24.17 -45.38
N SER A 881 9.20 -25.32 -45.77
CA SER A 881 8.09 -25.94 -45.03
C SER A 881 8.53 -26.83 -43.85
N TRP A 882 9.83 -26.94 -43.57
CA TRP A 882 10.40 -27.77 -42.50
C TRP A 882 11.19 -27.01 -41.42
N LEU A 883 11.21 -25.68 -41.48
CA LEU A 883 11.59 -24.85 -40.35
C LEU A 883 10.34 -24.17 -39.82
N TYR A 884 9.55 -24.93 -39.04
CA TYR A 884 8.70 -24.36 -38.01
C TYR A 884 9.63 -23.68 -36.98
N THR A 885 10.07 -22.46 -37.27
CA THR A 885 10.36 -21.51 -36.20
C THR A 885 9.01 -21.17 -35.62
N GLY A 886 8.68 -21.77 -34.47
CA GLY A 886 7.51 -21.37 -33.71
C GLY A 886 7.51 -19.86 -33.59
N ASP A 887 6.40 -19.24 -33.98
CA ASP A 887 6.14 -17.84 -33.73
C ASP A 887 6.37 -17.57 -32.24
N THR A 888 7.53 -17.01 -31.88
CA THR A 888 7.57 -16.12 -30.74
C THR A 888 6.87 -14.84 -31.18
N LEU A 889 5.55 -14.92 -31.28
CA LEU A 889 4.71 -13.77 -30.99
C LEU A 889 5.23 -13.26 -29.65
N VAL A 890 5.88 -12.10 -29.68
CA VAL A 890 5.80 -11.19 -28.54
C VAL A 890 4.31 -10.85 -28.49
N GLU A 891 3.54 -11.75 -27.88
CA GLU A 891 2.17 -11.49 -27.49
C GLU A 891 2.24 -10.17 -26.75
N GLY A 892 1.46 -9.21 -27.24
CA GLY A 892 1.33 -7.90 -26.65
C GLY A 892 1.17 -8.08 -25.15
N PHE A 893 1.82 -7.19 -24.39
CA PHE A 893 1.52 -6.99 -22.98
C PHE A 893 0.01 -7.13 -22.78
N GLU A 894 -0.44 -8.29 -22.28
CA GLU A 894 -1.78 -8.41 -21.73
C GLU A 894 -1.87 -7.32 -20.67
N THR A 895 -2.91 -6.51 -20.82
CA THR A 895 -3.21 -5.32 -20.03
C THR A 895 -3.46 -5.71 -18.58
N LYS A 896 -2.39 -6.02 -17.85
CA LYS A 896 -2.44 -6.20 -16.40
C LYS A 896 -2.77 -4.85 -15.78
N ALA A 897 -3.70 -4.86 -14.83
CA ALA A 897 -3.98 -3.69 -14.02
C ALA A 897 -2.66 -3.23 -13.38
N SER A 898 -2.21 -2.04 -13.75
CA SER A 898 -0.98 -1.46 -13.22
C SER A 898 -1.30 -0.70 -11.96
N SER A 899 -0.38 -0.67 -11.00
CA SER A 899 -0.55 0.19 -9.83
C SER A 899 -0.56 1.66 -10.28
N CYS A 900 -1.65 2.35 -9.97
CA CYS A 900 -1.86 3.75 -10.32
C CYS A 900 -2.20 4.55 -9.06
N VAL A 901 -2.07 5.86 -9.17
CA VAL A 901 -2.59 6.78 -8.16
C VAL A 901 -3.98 7.21 -8.60
N THR A 902 -4.99 6.96 -7.79
CA THR A 902 -6.32 7.53 -8.03
C THR A 902 -6.53 8.72 -7.11
N ILE A 903 -7.23 9.74 -7.61
CA ILE A 903 -7.73 10.83 -6.78
C ILE A 903 -9.19 10.58 -6.52
N GLN A 904 -9.58 10.79 -5.28
CA GLN A 904 -10.98 10.88 -4.90
C GLN A 904 -11.24 12.23 -4.26
N SER A 905 -12.28 12.90 -4.73
CA SER A 905 -12.82 14.09 -4.06
C SER A 905 -13.83 13.63 -3.02
N GLN A 906 -13.80 14.20 -1.82
CA GLN A 906 -14.83 14.03 -0.80
C GLN A 906 -15.39 15.39 -0.40
N PHE A 907 -16.68 15.42 -0.08
CA PHE A 907 -17.38 16.62 0.36
C PHE A 907 -17.80 16.48 1.82
N PHE A 908 -17.80 17.60 2.53
CA PHE A 908 -18.25 17.69 3.91
C PHE A 908 -18.78 19.10 4.21
N PHE A 909 -19.56 19.24 5.27
CA PHE A 909 -20.14 20.52 5.69
C PHE A 909 -19.10 21.48 6.28
N THR A 910 -19.22 22.76 5.93
CA THR A 910 -18.46 23.86 6.56
C THR A 910 -19.11 24.35 7.85
N ASN A 911 -18.40 25.09 8.71
CA ASN A 911 -18.94 25.59 9.98
C ASN A 911 -19.66 26.96 9.88
N THR A 912 -19.93 27.48 8.67
CA THR A 912 -20.12 28.94 8.48
C THR A 912 -21.54 29.49 8.67
N THR A 913 -22.62 28.71 8.57
CA THR A 913 -23.99 29.09 9.02
C THR A 913 -24.98 27.93 8.80
N ASN A 914 -26.09 27.91 9.54
CA ASN A 914 -27.12 26.86 9.44
C ASN A 914 -28.15 27.08 8.33
N SER A 915 -28.24 28.27 7.73
CA SER A 915 -29.25 28.59 6.71
C SER A 915 -28.75 29.55 5.65
N TYR A 916 -29.11 29.26 4.41
CA TYR A 916 -28.70 29.99 3.23
C TYR A 916 -29.92 30.31 2.36
N ASN A 917 -29.95 31.53 1.84
CA ASN A 917 -30.91 31.98 0.85
C ASN A 917 -30.10 32.61 -0.28
N VAL A 918 -30.13 32.00 -1.45
CA VAL A 918 -29.25 32.37 -2.56
C VAL A 918 -30.03 32.36 -3.87
N LEU A 919 -29.78 33.39 -4.67
CA LEU A 919 -30.19 33.44 -6.07
C LEU A 919 -29.07 32.84 -6.91
N GLN A 920 -29.33 31.73 -7.58
CA GLN A 920 -28.41 31.15 -8.56
C GLN A 920 -28.69 31.78 -9.92
N ASP A 921 -27.70 32.49 -10.46
CA ASP A 921 -27.74 33.07 -11.80
C ASP A 921 -26.94 32.21 -12.78
N CYS A 922 -27.59 31.79 -13.86
CA CYS A 922 -27.04 31.01 -14.96
C CYS A 922 -26.99 31.84 -16.27
N GLY A 923 -27.03 33.17 -16.16
CA GLY A 923 -26.97 34.13 -17.26
C GLY A 923 -28.34 34.41 -17.87
N ASN A 924 -28.95 33.40 -18.51
CA ASN A 924 -30.26 33.53 -19.18
C ASN A 924 -31.45 33.13 -18.29
N CYS A 925 -31.16 32.53 -17.14
CA CYS A 925 -32.12 31.96 -16.21
C CYS A 925 -31.56 32.15 -14.81
N SER A 926 -32.45 32.39 -13.85
CA SER A 926 -32.10 32.35 -12.44
C SER A 926 -33.09 31.47 -11.71
N ARG A 927 -32.65 30.88 -10.60
CA ARG A 927 -33.53 30.18 -9.66
C ARG A 927 -33.19 30.60 -8.24
N LEU A 928 -34.21 30.71 -7.41
CA LEU A 928 -34.01 30.87 -5.97
C LEU A 928 -33.89 29.50 -5.31
N PHE A 929 -32.94 29.36 -4.37
CA PHE A 929 -32.91 28.21 -3.49
C PHE A 929 -32.66 28.60 -2.04
N HIS A 930 -33.24 27.81 -1.15
CA HIS A 930 -33.10 27.89 0.28
C HIS A 930 -32.53 26.58 0.82
N ALA A 931 -31.47 26.66 1.61
CA ALA A 931 -30.86 25.50 2.25
C ALA A 931 -30.86 25.70 3.78
N LYS A 932 -31.28 24.68 4.53
CA LYS A 932 -31.31 24.69 6.00
C LYS A 932 -30.82 23.35 6.54
N ARG A 933 -29.81 23.37 7.39
CA ARG A 933 -29.38 22.18 8.15
C ARG A 933 -30.42 21.80 9.19
N ILE A 934 -30.68 20.51 9.30
CA ILE A 934 -31.58 19.93 10.30
C ILE A 934 -30.75 19.64 11.56
N GLU A 935 -31.16 20.18 12.69
CA GLU A 935 -30.44 20.02 13.96
C GLU A 935 -30.45 18.54 14.40
N ASN A 936 -29.43 18.11 15.15
CA ASN A 936 -29.24 16.71 15.58
C ASN A 936 -29.16 15.65 14.45
N THR A 937 -28.89 16.06 13.21
CA THR A 937 -28.71 15.13 12.07
C THR A 937 -27.58 15.60 11.14
N ASN A 938 -27.12 14.72 10.24
CA ASN A 938 -26.23 15.08 9.14
C ASN A 938 -26.98 15.54 7.86
N LEU A 939 -28.25 15.96 7.97
CA LEU A 939 -29.08 16.30 6.81
C LEU A 939 -29.13 17.81 6.52
N LEU A 940 -29.11 18.13 5.23
CA LEU A 940 -29.40 19.43 4.64
C LEU A 940 -30.73 19.36 3.90
N PHE A 941 -31.69 20.19 4.32
CA PHE A 941 -32.94 20.38 3.62
C PHE A 941 -32.79 21.53 2.61
N VAL A 942 -32.96 21.22 1.33
CA VAL A 942 -32.85 22.18 0.23
C VAL A 942 -34.19 22.28 -0.51
N VAL A 943 -34.66 23.51 -0.69
CA VAL A 943 -35.83 23.85 -1.50
C VAL A 943 -35.36 24.76 -2.62
N ALA A 944 -35.59 24.38 -3.87
CA ALA A 944 -35.17 25.14 -5.04
C ALA A 944 -36.32 25.25 -6.03
N GLU A 945 -36.40 26.38 -6.73
CA GLU A 945 -37.25 26.52 -7.91
C GLU A 945 -36.71 25.64 -9.05
N THR A 946 -37.61 25.14 -9.90
CA THR A 946 -37.20 24.43 -11.11
C THR A 946 -36.46 25.38 -12.05
N LEU A 947 -35.31 24.92 -12.55
CA LEU A 947 -34.49 25.74 -13.43
C LEU A 947 -35.10 25.72 -14.85
N PRO A 948 -35.50 26.86 -15.42
CA PRO A 948 -36.23 26.89 -16.69
C PRO A 948 -35.35 26.73 -17.93
N CYS A 949 -34.03 26.67 -17.78
CA CYS A 949 -33.06 26.56 -18.88
C CYS A 949 -32.46 25.14 -18.98
N SER A 950 -32.19 24.69 -20.21
CA SER A 950 -31.73 23.33 -20.51
C SER A 950 -30.25 23.09 -20.23
N SER A 951 -29.41 24.13 -20.17
CA SER A 951 -27.99 23.99 -19.83
C SER A 951 -27.40 25.28 -19.26
N CYS A 952 -26.60 25.15 -18.20
CA CYS A 952 -25.78 26.21 -17.63
C CYS A 952 -24.30 25.79 -17.76
N GLU A 953 -23.43 26.69 -18.25
CA GLU A 953 -21.99 26.39 -18.41
C GLU A 953 -21.29 26.41 -17.05
N ILE A 954 -21.38 25.31 -16.31
CA ILE A 954 -20.76 25.13 -15.00
C ILE A 954 -19.98 23.81 -14.98
N GLU A 955 -18.83 23.81 -14.30
CA GLU A 955 -18.04 22.60 -14.06
C GLU A 955 -18.86 21.57 -13.25
N ARG A 956 -19.02 20.36 -13.80
CA ARG A 956 -19.69 19.27 -13.10
C ARG A 956 -18.77 18.74 -12.01
N LEU A 957 -19.16 18.95 -10.75
CA LEU A 957 -18.49 18.34 -9.61
C LEU A 957 -18.79 16.84 -9.59
N THR A 958 -17.76 16.01 -9.48
CA THR A 958 -17.87 14.56 -9.39
C THR A 958 -17.13 14.03 -8.16
N GLN A 959 -17.60 12.91 -7.63
CA GLN A 959 -16.98 12.19 -6.51
C GLN A 959 -16.32 10.87 -6.96
N VAL A 960 -16.29 10.62 -8.27
CA VAL A 960 -15.77 9.37 -8.86
C VAL A 960 -14.26 9.34 -8.75
N ARG A 961 -13.71 8.15 -8.50
CA ARG A 961 -12.26 7.92 -8.57
C ARG A 961 -11.78 8.15 -10.00
N THR A 962 -10.87 9.09 -10.15
CA THR A 962 -10.20 9.34 -11.43
C THR A 962 -8.75 8.96 -11.34
N GLU A 963 -8.19 8.43 -12.42
CA GLU A 963 -6.75 8.23 -12.51
C GLU A 963 -6.07 9.61 -12.46
N PHE A 964 -5.10 9.76 -11.56
CA PHE A 964 -4.31 10.97 -11.50
C PHE A 964 -3.32 10.98 -12.67
N GLN A 965 -3.62 11.81 -13.66
CA GLN A 965 -2.64 12.18 -14.67
C GLN A 965 -1.83 13.35 -14.13
N GLU A 966 -0.58 13.07 -13.76
CA GLU A 966 0.32 14.06 -13.16
C GLU A 966 0.73 15.10 -14.22
N GLU A 967 0.00 16.22 -14.30
CA GLU A 967 0.21 17.26 -15.33
C GLU A 967 1.60 17.92 -15.24
N ASN A 968 2.22 17.95 -14.05
CA ASN A 968 3.58 18.44 -13.88
C ASN A 968 4.30 17.81 -12.66
N PRO A 969 5.25 16.88 -12.86
CA PRO A 969 5.99 16.23 -11.77
C PRO A 969 6.84 17.21 -10.93
N CYS A 970 7.05 18.43 -11.43
CA CYS A 970 7.96 19.41 -10.88
C CYS A 970 7.39 20.27 -9.75
N GLU A 971 6.07 20.36 -9.58
CA GLU A 971 5.45 21.19 -8.53
C GLU A 971 5.59 20.55 -7.14
N VAL A 972 5.59 19.22 -7.08
CA VAL A 972 5.61 18.45 -5.83
C VAL A 972 6.99 18.42 -5.16
N LEU A 973 8.08 18.59 -5.92
CA LEU A 973 9.44 18.59 -5.34
C LEU A 973 9.79 19.86 -4.56
N SER A 974 8.99 20.92 -4.69
CA SER A 974 9.26 22.17 -3.98
C SER A 974 9.27 21.97 -2.46
N ASN A 975 8.58 20.95 -1.92
CA ASN A 975 8.48 20.64 -0.50
C ASN A 975 8.79 19.15 -0.21
N ALA A 976 10.08 18.75 -0.29
CA ALA A 976 10.47 17.43 0.19
C ALA A 976 10.18 17.29 1.69
N ARG A 977 9.48 16.21 2.08
CA ARG A 977 9.14 15.93 3.49
C ARG A 977 10.41 15.67 4.32
N TYR A 978 10.33 16.02 5.61
CA TYR A 978 11.42 15.78 6.55
C TYR A 978 11.67 14.28 6.76
N ARG A 979 12.93 13.89 6.86
CA ARG A 979 13.34 12.51 7.13
C ARG A 979 14.72 12.47 7.77
N LYS A 980 15.05 11.31 8.33
CA LYS A 980 16.34 11.04 8.96
C LYS A 980 16.99 9.83 8.30
N GLY A 981 18.10 10.06 7.61
CA GLY A 981 18.88 8.98 7.00
C GLY A 981 19.60 8.12 8.05
N PRO A 982 20.15 6.96 7.65
CA PRO A 982 20.88 6.07 8.54
C PRO A 982 22.06 6.76 9.25
N ALA A 983 22.27 6.44 10.53
CA ALA A 983 23.29 7.09 11.36
C ALA A 983 24.72 6.69 11.00
N THR A 984 24.92 5.49 10.44
CA THR A 984 26.22 4.93 10.09
C THR A 984 26.36 4.73 8.59
N CYS A 985 27.53 5.10 8.07
CA CYS A 985 27.91 4.94 6.67
C CYS A 985 29.30 4.29 6.58
N PHE A 986 29.48 3.37 5.64
CA PHE A 986 30.76 2.72 5.36
C PHE A 986 31.19 2.94 3.90
N ASP A 987 32.25 3.73 3.65
CA ASP A 987 32.65 4.16 2.31
C ASP A 987 34.18 4.26 2.03
N TYR A 988 35.04 4.56 3.02
CA TYR A 988 36.43 5.02 2.76
C TYR A 988 37.59 4.00 2.79
N SER A 989 37.45 2.82 3.39
CA SER A 989 38.56 1.85 3.55
C SER A 989 38.47 0.71 2.53
N GLU A 990 39.42 0.54 1.60
CA GLU A 990 39.46 -0.63 0.68
C GLU A 990 40.78 -0.82 -0.07
N ASN A 991 40.94 -2.02 -0.67
CA ASN A 991 41.96 -2.30 -1.68
C ASN A 991 41.45 -1.90 -3.08
N THR A 992 42.25 -1.13 -3.83
CA THR A 992 41.84 -0.54 -5.11
C THR A 992 42.41 -1.26 -6.33
N SER A 993 43.03 -2.43 -6.16
CA SER A 993 43.78 -3.11 -7.22
C SER A 993 42.91 -3.88 -8.23
N GLU A 994 41.67 -4.24 -7.86
CA GLU A 994 40.77 -5.01 -8.73
C GLU A 994 39.76 -4.10 -9.44
N CYS A 995 39.97 -3.89 -10.74
CA CYS A 995 39.08 -3.14 -11.62
C CYS A 995 38.83 -3.90 -12.93
N GLY A 996 37.73 -4.66 -12.97
CA GLY A 996 37.23 -5.36 -14.16
C GLY A 996 37.56 -6.85 -14.23
N ARG A 997 36.54 -7.69 -14.49
CA ARG A 997 36.66 -9.07 -14.96
C ARG A 997 36.42 -9.12 -16.47
N GLY A 998 37.34 -8.52 -17.22
CA GLY A 998 37.46 -8.85 -18.63
C GLY A 998 38.32 -10.11 -18.73
N HIS A 999 37.80 -11.21 -19.26
CA HIS A 999 38.65 -12.29 -19.76
C HIS A 999 39.48 -11.74 -20.93
N SER A 1000 40.54 -10.97 -20.64
CA SER A 1000 41.66 -10.94 -21.56
C SER A 1000 42.30 -12.31 -21.42
N LEU A 1001 42.09 -13.18 -22.40
CA LEU A 1001 43.06 -14.22 -22.68
C LEU A 1001 44.39 -13.49 -22.85
N GLN A 1002 45.20 -13.45 -21.78
CA GLN A 1002 46.62 -13.15 -21.91
C GLN A 1002 47.18 -14.32 -22.71
N SER A 1003 47.13 -14.19 -24.04
CA SER A 1003 47.86 -15.06 -24.93
C SER A 1003 49.31 -15.00 -24.48
N SER A 1004 49.81 -16.10 -23.92
CA SER A 1004 51.20 -16.13 -23.48
C SER A 1004 52.05 -15.82 -24.70
N ILE A 1005 53.05 -14.94 -24.53
CA ILE A 1005 53.98 -14.56 -25.60
C ILE A 1005 54.62 -15.82 -26.21
N GLY A 1006 54.76 -16.89 -25.42
CA GLY A 1006 55.22 -18.20 -25.87
C GLY A 1006 54.28 -18.90 -26.87
N ILE A 1007 52.96 -18.78 -26.71
CA ILE A 1007 51.97 -19.38 -27.64
C ILE A 1007 51.96 -18.59 -28.97
N LEU A 1008 52.05 -17.26 -28.92
CA LEU A 1008 52.14 -16.43 -30.12
C LEU A 1008 53.43 -16.70 -30.91
N LEU A 1009 54.58 -16.78 -30.22
CA LEU A 1009 55.85 -17.14 -30.84
C LEU A 1009 55.82 -18.58 -31.40
N PHE A 1010 55.14 -19.51 -30.74
CA PHE A 1010 54.98 -20.89 -31.23
C PHE A 1010 54.12 -20.96 -32.50
N PHE A 1011 53.03 -20.17 -32.58
CA PHE A 1011 52.21 -20.08 -33.78
C PHE A 1011 52.95 -19.38 -34.94
N GLU A 1012 53.72 -18.32 -34.67
CA GLU A 1012 54.59 -17.70 -35.69
C GLU A 1012 55.67 -18.67 -36.19
N LEU A 1013 56.26 -19.48 -35.31
CA LEU A 1013 57.25 -20.49 -35.71
C LEU A 1013 56.63 -21.60 -36.57
N ILE A 1014 55.41 -22.04 -36.24
CA ILE A 1014 54.67 -23.04 -37.02
C ILE A 1014 54.27 -22.48 -38.38
N LEU A 1015 53.81 -21.23 -38.45
CA LEU A 1015 53.47 -20.56 -39.71
C LEU A 1015 54.71 -20.36 -40.60
N ALA A 1016 55.88 -20.06 -40.01
CA ALA A 1016 57.13 -20.00 -40.74
C ALA A 1016 57.60 -21.38 -41.26
N LEU A 1017 57.33 -22.45 -40.51
CA LEU A 1017 57.61 -23.84 -40.92
C LEU A 1017 56.68 -24.37 -42.02
N PHE A 1018 55.48 -23.82 -42.17
CA PHE A 1018 54.56 -24.16 -43.28
C PHE A 1018 54.84 -23.40 -44.58
N HIS A 1019 55.71 -22.38 -44.54
CA HIS A 1019 56.11 -21.58 -45.71
C HIS A 1019 57.48 -21.96 -46.31
N LEU A 1020 58.17 -22.93 -45.71
CA LEU A 1020 59.33 -23.66 -46.25
C LEU A 1020 58.89 -25.04 -46.75
#